data_AF-A0A4S2IVV0-F1
#
_entry.id   AF-A0A4S2IVV0-F1
#
_cell.length_a   1.000
_cell.length_b   1.000
_cell.length_c   1.000
_cell.angle_alpha   90.00
_cell.angle_beta   90.00
_cell.angle_gamma   90.00
#
_symmetry.space_group_name_H-M   'P 1'
#
loop_
_entity.id
_entity.type
_entity.pdbx_description
1 polymer ?
#
loop_
_entity_poly.entity_id
_entity_poly.type
_entity_poly.pdbx_seq_one_letter_code
_entity_poly.pdbx_strand_id
1 'polypeptide(L)'
;MTATAEPAARRDGAGEDPPAGGGRLGRVPEAFGGLFAALGLLCAAIALVEPLRRVLRPLVRGIDLLLVPISANLAYAVFLFLLAGATAARKKVAWWLVVVYLGLLVLSDALGLALGLYAQSLPSLILCGLLLALLLVARGEFYAASRRGAVWRALAVLLGGLAGAILLGWGLVLLFPGTLPADEHLAWAADRVCGGLVSSSSFAGHPPRAVTFVLGLLGALALLNAAATLFRSQRLEAALHGDEEARVRALLARYGDRDSLGYFATRRDKAVVFSPSGKAAVTYRVEVGVCLASGDPVGDPEAWPHAIAAWLDLARRYAWVPAVMGASEDGARAYARAGLGALQLGDEAILHVAGFDLDGRDMRVTRQAVHRVRRTGATCRIRRHAALGEREMEEIVDRADAWRDTETERGFSMALDRLGDPADGDCLLVEACGEDRRLLALLSFVPWGTDGVSLDLMRRDRAAPNGVMEFMVTELCAAAPKLGIRRISLNFAVFRSVFEEGARIGAGPVLRLWRRLLLFFSRWWQLEALYRSNAKYHPEWYPRFICYGETASLARIGLASGIAEGFVPVPSLRTLWGKGHRTTDRPPAPLAPPPPTAPAPDTGAAPADPDAGLPDQVRVRHHKLDRLRAEGTDPYPVGVRPPTHALADVPPGEQVTVAGRIMLVRDLGGIVFAVLRDWSGDHQIALTREGPGAALARFTADADIGDHITVTGASGLSDRGEPTVFATDWQLTGKCLRPLPDKRRGLTDPEARVRLRHLDLVTRPAARTVLRARSAAVGALRQGLLGRGYVEVETPVLQQIHGGANARPFTTHSNAYDLDLYLRIAPELYLKRLCVGGLEKVFELGRTFRNEGVSPKHNPEFTMLEAYQAYADYDVMLDLARELIQGAATAAHGAPVARRGTEEYDISGPWPVKTVYGALSEALGEEIGPGTELLRLHRLCDRAKVPYTADDQPADVVLEMYERLVEERTQLPTFYKDFPTDVSPLTRQHRTDARLAERWDLVAFGTELGTAYSELTDPVEQRRRLTEQSRRAAGGDPEAMELDEDFLQALDYAMPPTGGLGLGVDRLVMFLTGLTIRETLPFPLVRRR
;
A
#
# COMPACT_ATOMS: atom_id res chain seq x y z
N MET A 1 37.60 9.67 22.89
CA MET A 1 38.36 8.90 21.89
C MET A 1 37.74 9.18 20.54
N THR A 2 38.33 10.15 19.85
CA THR A 2 37.90 10.79 18.60
C THR A 2 38.66 10.15 17.44
N ALA A 3 37.95 9.56 16.49
CA ALA A 3 38.50 9.17 15.19
C ALA A 3 37.75 9.93 14.10
N THR A 4 38.21 11.15 13.86
CA THR A 4 37.90 11.98 12.70
C THR A 4 38.45 11.31 11.44
N ALA A 5 37.56 10.90 10.53
CA ALA A 5 37.95 10.50 9.19
C ALA A 5 38.15 11.76 8.33
N GLU A 6 39.39 12.05 7.98
CA GLU A 6 39.77 13.09 7.03
C GLU A 6 39.16 12.84 5.63
N PRO A 7 38.82 13.90 4.88
CA PRO A 7 38.39 13.79 3.51
C PRO A 7 39.59 13.42 2.63
N ALA A 8 39.51 12.27 1.97
CA ALA A 8 40.53 11.81 1.03
C ALA A 8 40.74 12.85 -0.09
N ALA A 9 41.98 13.34 -0.17
CA ALA A 9 42.46 14.25 -1.20
C ALA A 9 42.12 13.75 -2.61
N ARG A 10 41.58 14.65 -3.44
CA ARG A 10 41.50 14.49 -4.89
C ARG A 10 42.94 14.33 -5.40
N ARG A 11 43.29 13.11 -5.82
CA ARG A 11 44.45 12.89 -6.69
C ARG A 11 44.06 13.42 -8.07
N ASP A 12 44.71 14.52 -8.46
CA ASP A 12 44.86 14.92 -9.85
C ASP A 12 45.63 13.82 -10.59
N GLY A 13 44.89 12.87 -11.14
CA GLY A 13 45.36 11.96 -12.16
C GLY A 13 44.91 12.51 -13.50
N ALA A 14 45.83 13.10 -14.26
CA ALA A 14 45.68 13.24 -15.70
C ALA A 14 45.37 11.85 -16.28
N GLY A 15 44.11 11.60 -16.61
CA GLY A 15 43.62 10.35 -17.18
C GLY A 15 43.00 10.65 -18.53
N GLU A 16 43.71 10.24 -19.58
CA GLU A 16 43.36 10.26 -21.00
C GLU A 16 41.86 10.36 -21.28
N ASP A 17 41.46 11.42 -22.00
CA ASP A 17 40.17 11.48 -22.69
C ASP A 17 40.05 10.26 -23.63
N PRO A 18 39.03 9.41 -23.49
CA PRO A 18 38.78 8.38 -24.49
C PRO A 18 38.30 9.05 -25.79
N PRO A 19 38.77 8.59 -26.96
CA PRO A 19 38.46 9.23 -28.23
C PRO A 19 36.96 9.21 -28.53
N ALA A 20 36.47 10.31 -29.11
CA ALA A 20 35.10 10.46 -29.58
C ALA A 20 34.66 9.26 -30.44
N GLY A 21 33.58 8.60 -30.03
CA GLY A 21 33.01 7.43 -30.68
C GLY A 21 32.56 7.73 -32.11
N GLY A 22 33.42 7.41 -33.07
CA GLY A 22 33.11 7.48 -34.51
C GLY A 22 33.88 6.46 -35.37
N GLY A 23 34.60 5.52 -34.75
CA GLY A 23 35.37 4.49 -35.46
C GLY A 23 34.56 3.22 -35.72
N ARG A 24 34.88 2.47 -36.79
CA ARG A 24 34.31 1.13 -37.09
C ARG A 24 34.43 0.15 -35.91
N LEU A 25 35.39 0.37 -35.01
CA LEU A 25 35.60 -0.42 -33.78
C LEU A 25 34.49 -0.23 -32.74
N GLY A 26 33.78 0.91 -32.74
CA GLY A 26 32.70 1.19 -31.80
C GLY A 26 31.49 0.26 -31.92
N ARG A 27 31.34 -0.45 -33.05
CA ARG A 27 30.29 -1.47 -33.28
C ARG A 27 30.69 -2.87 -32.81
N VAL A 28 31.95 -3.10 -32.44
CA VAL A 28 32.44 -4.43 -32.04
C VAL A 28 31.69 -4.97 -30.82
N PRO A 29 31.44 -4.21 -29.73
CA PRO A 29 30.68 -4.72 -28.58
C PRO A 29 29.24 -5.14 -28.95
N GLU A 30 28.57 -4.38 -29.81
CA GLU A 30 27.22 -4.69 -30.32
C GLU A 30 27.21 -5.92 -31.22
N ALA A 31 28.20 -6.05 -32.12
CA ALA A 31 28.31 -7.20 -33.01
C ALA A 31 28.54 -8.51 -32.24
N PHE A 32 29.44 -8.51 -31.25
CA PHE A 32 29.63 -9.65 -30.36
C PHE A 32 28.41 -9.90 -29.47
N GLY A 33 27.74 -8.86 -28.98
CA GLY A 33 26.47 -8.97 -28.28
C GLY A 33 25.39 -9.66 -29.12
N GLY A 34 25.23 -9.24 -30.38
CA GLY A 34 24.31 -9.85 -31.34
C GLY A 34 24.65 -11.31 -31.65
N LEU A 35 25.95 -11.63 -31.82
CA LEU A 35 26.42 -13.00 -32.01
C LEU A 35 26.04 -13.90 -30.82
N PHE A 36 26.33 -13.48 -29.58
CA PHE A 36 26.00 -14.26 -28.39
C PHE A 36 24.48 -14.38 -28.19
N ALA A 37 23.70 -13.34 -28.49
CA ALA A 37 22.24 -13.42 -28.43
C ALA A 37 21.68 -14.43 -29.44
N ALA A 38 22.22 -14.46 -30.67
CA ALA A 38 21.82 -15.43 -31.69
C ALA A 38 22.19 -16.87 -31.30
N LEU A 39 23.39 -17.08 -30.75
CA LEU A 39 23.82 -18.39 -30.23
C LEU A 39 22.97 -18.83 -29.02
N GLY A 40 22.66 -17.93 -28.10
CA GLY A 40 21.77 -18.20 -26.96
C GLY A 40 20.36 -18.58 -27.40
N LEU A 41 19.81 -17.89 -28.40
CA LEU A 41 18.50 -18.20 -28.98
C LEU A 41 18.50 -19.57 -29.67
N LEU A 42 19.57 -19.90 -30.40
CA LEU A 42 19.75 -21.21 -31.01
C LEU A 42 19.80 -22.32 -29.94
N CYS A 43 20.57 -22.13 -28.86
CA CYS A 43 20.68 -23.07 -27.74
C CYS A 43 19.32 -23.28 -27.03
N ALA A 44 18.58 -22.20 -26.78
CA ALA A 44 17.25 -22.27 -26.17
C ALA A 44 16.24 -23.00 -27.09
N ALA A 45 16.25 -22.69 -28.39
CA ALA A 45 15.33 -23.27 -29.36
C ALA A 45 15.55 -24.78 -29.52
N ILE A 46 16.81 -25.24 -29.59
CA ILE A 46 17.12 -26.68 -29.66
C ILE A 46 16.94 -27.40 -28.33
N ALA A 47 16.96 -26.69 -27.20
CA ALA A 47 16.65 -27.24 -25.87
C ALA A 47 15.14 -27.44 -25.67
N LEU A 48 14.30 -26.51 -26.17
CA LEU A 48 12.85 -26.51 -25.99
C LEU A 48 12.07 -27.29 -27.06
N VAL A 49 12.54 -27.30 -28.32
CA VAL A 49 11.80 -27.85 -29.47
C VAL A 49 12.55 -29.01 -30.12
N GLU A 50 12.12 -30.24 -29.82
CA GLU A 50 12.78 -31.47 -30.28
C GLU A 50 12.86 -31.64 -31.82
N PRO A 51 11.80 -31.36 -32.62
CA PRO A 51 11.88 -31.45 -34.08
C PRO A 51 12.94 -30.52 -34.67
N LEU A 52 13.10 -29.33 -34.07
CA LEU A 52 14.02 -28.30 -34.52
C LEU A 52 15.48 -28.74 -34.34
N ARG A 53 15.78 -29.52 -33.29
CA ARG A 53 17.12 -30.08 -33.06
C ARG A 53 17.57 -31.01 -34.19
N ARG A 54 16.66 -31.80 -34.78
CA ARG A 54 16.99 -32.69 -35.90
C ARG A 54 17.22 -31.91 -37.18
N VAL A 55 16.38 -30.91 -37.44
CA VAL A 55 16.46 -30.04 -38.62
C VAL A 55 17.72 -29.17 -38.61
N LEU A 56 18.09 -28.61 -37.44
CA LEU A 56 19.24 -27.71 -37.29
C LEU A 56 20.56 -28.44 -37.00
N ARG A 57 20.58 -29.77 -36.91
CA ARG A 57 21.80 -30.57 -36.66
C ARG A 57 22.99 -30.25 -37.59
N PRO A 58 22.83 -30.05 -38.92
CA PRO A 58 23.97 -29.68 -39.78
C PRO A 58 24.49 -28.27 -39.48
N LEU A 59 23.61 -27.32 -39.12
CA LEU A 59 23.98 -25.97 -38.72
C LEU A 59 24.75 -26.00 -37.38
N VAL A 60 24.25 -26.74 -36.39
CA VAL A 60 24.90 -26.91 -35.08
C VAL A 60 26.30 -27.51 -35.23
N ARG A 61 26.44 -28.59 -36.00
CA ARG A 61 27.76 -29.18 -36.30
C ARG A 61 28.70 -28.21 -37.02
N GLY A 62 28.18 -27.39 -37.93
CA GLY A 62 28.98 -26.37 -38.62
C GLY A 62 29.50 -25.30 -37.67
N ILE A 63 28.68 -24.88 -36.69
CA ILE A 63 29.10 -23.88 -35.70
C ILE A 63 30.04 -24.49 -34.66
N ASP A 64 29.81 -25.73 -34.21
CA ASP A 64 30.70 -26.47 -33.31
C ASP A 64 32.12 -26.61 -33.89
N LEU A 65 32.22 -26.80 -35.21
CA LEU A 65 33.49 -26.91 -35.93
C LEU A 65 34.21 -25.56 -36.16
N LEU A 66 33.51 -24.44 -36.02
CA LEU A 66 34.03 -23.12 -36.39
C LEU A 66 34.24 -22.18 -35.20
N LEU A 67 33.40 -22.25 -34.17
CA LEU A 67 33.29 -21.19 -33.16
C LEU A 67 33.30 -21.73 -31.73
N VAL A 68 32.16 -22.24 -31.27
CA VAL A 68 31.90 -22.52 -29.86
C VAL A 68 31.00 -23.75 -29.80
N PRO A 69 31.25 -24.72 -28.91
CA PRO A 69 30.38 -25.86 -28.73
C PRO A 69 28.97 -25.39 -28.33
N ILE A 70 28.00 -25.64 -29.21
CA ILE A 70 26.59 -25.39 -28.99
C ILE A 70 26.02 -26.58 -28.23
N SER A 71 25.73 -26.37 -26.95
CA SER A 71 25.00 -27.35 -26.14
C SER A 71 23.50 -27.06 -26.18
N ALA A 72 22.69 -28.13 -26.28
CA ALA A 72 21.24 -28.04 -26.13
C ALA A 72 20.88 -27.95 -24.63
N ASN A 73 21.27 -26.85 -23.99
CA ASN A 73 21.18 -26.65 -22.55
C ASN A 73 20.67 -25.23 -22.21
N LEU A 74 19.65 -25.14 -21.34
CA LEU A 74 19.04 -23.87 -20.96
C LEU A 74 19.97 -22.99 -20.10
N ALA A 75 20.81 -23.58 -19.25
CA ALA A 75 21.81 -22.86 -18.47
C ALA A 75 22.81 -22.16 -19.38
N TYR A 76 23.26 -22.86 -20.43
CA TYR A 76 24.18 -22.31 -21.41
C TYR A 76 23.54 -21.20 -22.25
N ALA A 77 22.27 -21.37 -22.64
CA ALA A 77 21.50 -20.32 -23.31
C ALA A 77 21.39 -19.05 -22.45
N VAL A 78 21.05 -19.18 -21.16
CA VAL A 78 21.00 -18.06 -20.21
C VAL A 78 22.36 -17.39 -20.06
N PHE A 79 23.43 -18.18 -19.93
CA PHE A 79 24.78 -17.66 -19.86
C PHE A 79 25.14 -16.81 -21.08
N LEU A 80 24.83 -17.30 -22.29
CA LEU A 80 25.06 -16.57 -23.54
C LEU A 80 24.23 -15.28 -23.62
N PHE A 81 22.98 -15.27 -23.15
CA PHE A 81 22.18 -14.04 -23.07
C PHE A 81 22.74 -13.02 -22.07
N LEU A 82 23.23 -13.48 -20.91
CA LEU A 82 23.89 -12.60 -19.94
C LEU A 82 25.19 -12.03 -20.50
N LEU A 83 25.97 -12.85 -21.19
CA LEU A 83 27.19 -12.43 -21.87
C LEU A 83 26.88 -11.43 -22.99
N ALA A 84 25.85 -11.68 -23.80
CA ALA A 84 25.37 -10.77 -24.84
C ALA A 84 24.98 -9.40 -24.29
N GLY A 85 24.23 -9.37 -23.17
CA GLY A 85 23.86 -8.13 -22.51
C GLY A 85 25.07 -7.40 -21.92
N ALA A 86 26.03 -8.13 -21.35
CA ALA A 86 27.22 -7.54 -20.74
C ALA A 86 28.24 -7.01 -21.78
N THR A 87 28.36 -7.65 -22.93
CA THR A 87 29.18 -7.18 -24.06
C THR A 87 28.53 -5.98 -24.74
N ALA A 88 27.22 -6.02 -25.00
CA ALA A 88 26.47 -4.88 -25.53
C ALA A 88 26.52 -3.67 -24.57
N ALA A 89 26.51 -3.91 -23.26
CA ALA A 89 26.71 -2.89 -22.23
C ALA A 89 28.18 -2.47 -22.02
N ARG A 90 29.10 -2.91 -22.91
CA ARG A 90 30.52 -2.49 -22.95
C ARG A 90 31.28 -2.75 -21.64
N LYS A 91 30.92 -3.79 -20.88
CA LYS A 91 31.53 -4.09 -19.58
C LYS A 91 32.91 -4.72 -19.74
N LYS A 92 33.91 -4.18 -19.01
CA LYS A 92 35.29 -4.72 -18.96
C LYS A 92 35.37 -6.19 -18.59
N VAL A 93 34.49 -6.64 -17.69
CA VAL A 93 34.45 -8.03 -17.21
C VAL A 93 34.03 -8.99 -18.33
N ALA A 94 33.09 -8.59 -19.17
CA ALA A 94 32.63 -9.40 -20.30
C ALA A 94 33.73 -9.54 -21.35
N TRP A 95 34.44 -8.45 -21.65
CA TRP A 95 35.62 -8.49 -22.52
C TRP A 95 36.67 -9.48 -22.01
N TRP A 96 37.03 -9.42 -20.72
CA TRP A 96 37.99 -10.36 -20.12
C TRP A 96 37.53 -11.81 -20.25
N LEU A 97 36.26 -12.09 -19.98
CA LEU A 97 35.71 -13.44 -20.07
C LEU A 97 35.82 -13.99 -21.50
N VAL A 98 35.41 -13.20 -22.51
CA VAL A 98 35.46 -13.63 -23.91
C VAL A 98 36.89 -13.79 -24.41
N VAL A 99 37.78 -12.88 -24.05
CA VAL A 99 39.21 -12.93 -24.43
C VAL A 99 39.89 -14.16 -23.82
N VAL A 100 39.67 -14.43 -22.54
CA VAL A 100 40.22 -15.62 -21.88
C VAL A 100 39.69 -16.90 -22.52
N TYR A 101 38.38 -16.97 -22.78
CA TYR A 101 37.76 -18.13 -23.39
C TYR A 101 38.29 -18.40 -24.81
N LEU A 102 38.27 -17.39 -25.69
CA LEU A 102 38.81 -17.53 -27.05
C LEU A 102 40.32 -17.81 -27.04
N GLY A 103 41.06 -17.24 -26.09
CA GLY A 103 42.48 -17.53 -25.91
C GLY A 103 42.75 -18.99 -25.54
N LEU A 104 41.97 -19.56 -24.62
CA LEU A 104 42.05 -20.98 -24.27
C LEU A 104 41.67 -21.89 -25.44
N LEU A 105 40.66 -21.51 -26.22
CA LEU A 105 40.24 -22.27 -27.41
C LEU A 105 41.31 -22.28 -28.50
N VAL A 106 41.86 -21.11 -28.83
CA VAL A 106 42.98 -20.96 -29.78
C VAL A 106 44.20 -21.76 -29.32
N LEU A 107 44.51 -21.75 -28.02
CA LEU A 107 45.61 -22.54 -27.45
C LEU A 107 45.35 -24.05 -27.58
N SER A 108 44.13 -24.50 -27.27
CA SER A 108 43.71 -25.90 -27.39
C SER A 108 43.80 -26.41 -28.83
N ASP A 109 43.28 -25.64 -29.80
CA ASP A 109 43.33 -26.00 -31.21
C ASP A 109 44.77 -26.00 -31.76
N ALA A 110 45.60 -25.03 -31.34
CA ALA A 110 47.01 -25.00 -31.71
C ALA A 110 47.78 -26.21 -31.17
N LEU A 111 47.53 -26.61 -29.91
CA LEU A 111 48.14 -27.78 -29.30
C LEU A 111 47.65 -29.08 -29.95
N GLY A 112 46.36 -29.20 -30.24
CA GLY A 112 45.77 -30.35 -30.93
C GLY A 112 46.30 -30.52 -32.36
N LEU A 113 46.56 -29.42 -33.07
CA LEU A 113 47.20 -29.41 -34.38
C LEU A 113 48.68 -29.82 -34.29
N ALA A 114 49.40 -29.29 -33.29
CA ALA A 114 50.81 -29.59 -33.06
C ALA A 114 51.06 -31.06 -32.66
N LEU A 115 50.11 -31.68 -31.95
CA LEU A 115 50.14 -33.10 -31.56
C LEU A 115 49.61 -34.04 -32.66
N GLY A 116 49.20 -33.51 -33.82
CA GLY A 116 48.68 -34.31 -34.94
C GLY A 116 47.31 -34.95 -34.69
N LEU A 117 46.58 -34.53 -33.65
CA LEU A 117 45.34 -35.15 -33.21
C LEU A 117 44.10 -34.63 -33.95
N TYR A 118 44.13 -33.41 -34.50
CA TYR A 118 42.94 -32.74 -35.06
C TYR A 118 43.23 -31.84 -36.27
N ALA A 119 43.42 -32.42 -37.47
CA ALA A 119 43.55 -31.64 -38.72
C ALA A 119 42.27 -30.86 -39.11
N GLN A 120 41.12 -31.21 -38.51
CA GLN A 120 39.82 -30.58 -38.77
C GLN A 120 39.60 -29.27 -37.99
N SER A 121 40.47 -28.91 -37.03
CA SER A 121 40.34 -27.71 -36.20
C SER A 121 40.95 -26.44 -36.82
N LEU A 122 41.63 -26.56 -37.97
CA LEU A 122 42.29 -25.43 -38.64
C LEU A 122 41.34 -24.24 -38.94
N PRO A 123 40.09 -24.46 -39.41
CA PRO A 123 39.14 -23.38 -39.63
C PRO A 123 38.73 -22.66 -38.33
N SER A 124 38.57 -23.40 -37.22
CA SER A 124 38.25 -22.82 -35.91
C SER A 124 39.40 -21.98 -35.38
N LEU A 125 40.63 -22.48 -35.48
CA LEU A 125 41.84 -21.77 -35.06
C LEU A 125 41.98 -20.41 -35.76
N ILE A 126 41.75 -20.37 -37.07
CA ILE A 126 41.81 -19.14 -37.88
C ILE A 126 40.69 -18.17 -37.46
N LEU A 127 39.44 -18.63 -37.40
CA LEU A 127 38.30 -17.78 -37.09
C LEU A 127 38.35 -17.23 -35.67
N CYS A 128 38.62 -18.08 -34.67
CA CYS A 128 38.74 -17.67 -33.27
C CYS A 128 39.96 -16.78 -33.04
N GLY A 129 41.07 -17.02 -33.75
CA GLY A 129 42.24 -16.15 -33.74
C GLY A 129 41.95 -14.74 -34.26
N LEU A 130 41.20 -14.63 -35.36
CA LEU A 130 40.76 -13.33 -35.92
C LEU A 130 39.80 -12.60 -34.98
N LEU A 131 38.84 -13.31 -34.37
CA LEU A 131 37.89 -12.73 -33.41
C LEU A 131 38.59 -12.26 -32.12
N LEU A 132 39.57 -13.02 -31.64
CA LEU A 132 40.41 -12.66 -30.50
C LEU A 132 41.22 -11.40 -30.80
N ALA A 133 41.87 -11.33 -31.97
CA ALA A 133 42.62 -10.15 -32.40
C ALA A 133 41.72 -8.90 -32.49
N LEU A 134 40.52 -9.05 -33.06
CA LEU A 134 39.54 -7.96 -33.15
C LEU A 134 39.12 -7.44 -31.75
N LEU A 135 38.88 -8.34 -30.79
CA LEU A 135 38.56 -7.96 -29.41
C LEU A 135 39.72 -7.28 -28.69
N LEU A 136 40.96 -7.73 -28.91
CA LEU A 136 42.14 -7.10 -28.33
C LEU A 136 42.33 -5.67 -28.85
N VAL A 137 42.11 -5.45 -30.16
CA VAL A 137 42.15 -4.11 -30.77
C VAL A 137 41.01 -3.22 -30.27
N ALA A 138 39.81 -3.79 -30.06
CA ALA A 138 38.64 -3.07 -29.55
C ALA A 138 38.61 -2.90 -28.02
N ARG A 139 39.70 -3.17 -27.29
CA ARG A 139 39.76 -3.10 -25.81
C ARG A 139 39.29 -1.75 -25.26
N GLY A 140 39.61 -0.65 -25.95
CA GLY A 140 39.20 0.71 -25.54
C GLY A 140 37.68 0.94 -25.54
N GLU A 141 36.92 0.15 -26.31
CA GLU A 141 35.47 0.28 -26.43
C GLU A 141 34.71 -0.32 -25.24
N PHE A 142 35.38 -1.15 -24.43
CA PHE A 142 34.82 -1.75 -23.21
C PHE A 142 35.23 -0.92 -21.99
N TYR A 143 34.66 0.27 -21.83
CA TYR A 143 35.03 1.21 -20.78
C TYR A 143 34.18 1.10 -19.50
N ALA A 144 33.01 0.45 -19.55
CA ALA A 144 32.04 0.48 -18.44
C ALA A 144 32.56 -0.23 -17.18
N ALA A 145 32.56 0.50 -16.05
CA ALA A 145 33.04 0.00 -14.77
C ALA A 145 31.96 -0.85 -14.06
N SER A 146 32.36 -2.00 -13.50
CA SER A 146 31.50 -2.82 -12.65
C SER A 146 31.85 -2.58 -11.17
N ARG A 147 30.85 -2.32 -10.30
CA ARG A 147 31.09 -2.09 -8.88
C ARG A 147 31.67 -3.35 -8.21
N ARG A 148 32.85 -3.22 -7.61
CA ARG A 148 33.62 -4.35 -7.01
C ARG A 148 32.86 -5.10 -5.91
N GLY A 149 32.03 -4.42 -5.11
CA GLY A 149 31.32 -5.05 -3.98
C GLY A 149 30.13 -5.93 -4.38
N ALA A 150 29.48 -5.64 -5.50
CA ALA A 150 28.31 -6.40 -5.97
C ALA A 150 28.67 -7.73 -6.62
N VAL A 151 29.85 -7.79 -7.25
CA VAL A 151 30.35 -8.96 -7.97
C VAL A 151 30.57 -10.13 -7.02
N TRP A 152 31.12 -9.88 -5.82
CA TRP A 152 31.35 -10.94 -4.82
C TRP A 152 30.06 -11.57 -4.29
N ARG A 153 29.01 -10.75 -4.09
CA ARG A 153 27.69 -11.27 -3.68
C ARG A 153 27.05 -12.10 -4.79
N ALA A 154 27.11 -11.63 -6.03
CA ALA A 154 26.60 -12.38 -7.17
C ALA A 154 27.36 -13.70 -7.38
N LEU A 155 28.69 -13.69 -7.19
CA LEU A 155 29.52 -14.89 -7.26
C LEU A 155 29.19 -15.90 -6.15
N ALA A 156 28.97 -15.43 -4.92
CA ALA A 156 28.54 -16.28 -3.80
C ALA A 156 27.18 -16.93 -4.08
N VAL A 157 26.21 -16.16 -4.60
CA VAL A 157 24.89 -16.67 -5.01
C VAL A 157 25.02 -17.68 -6.16
N LEU A 158 25.89 -17.43 -7.13
CA LEU A 158 26.12 -18.35 -8.24
C LEU A 158 26.72 -19.68 -7.76
N LEU A 159 27.78 -19.63 -6.96
CA LEU A 159 28.45 -20.83 -6.45
C LEU A 159 27.53 -21.64 -5.53
N GLY A 160 26.80 -20.98 -4.63
CA GLY A 160 25.81 -21.63 -3.78
C GLY A 160 24.65 -22.24 -4.58
N GLY A 161 24.13 -21.50 -5.57
CA GLY A 161 23.06 -21.96 -6.45
C GLY A 161 23.47 -23.16 -7.32
N LEU A 162 24.68 -23.13 -7.90
CA LEU A 162 25.21 -24.25 -8.67
C LEU A 162 25.48 -25.47 -7.78
N ALA A 163 26.06 -25.30 -6.59
CA ALA A 163 26.28 -26.41 -5.66
C ALA A 163 24.95 -27.09 -5.26
N GLY A 164 23.93 -26.31 -4.91
CA GLY A 164 22.59 -26.84 -4.62
C GLY A 164 21.96 -27.56 -5.82
N ALA A 165 22.07 -26.97 -7.02
CA ALA A 165 21.56 -27.57 -8.25
C ALA A 165 22.28 -28.88 -8.62
N ILE A 166 23.60 -28.97 -8.41
CA ILE A 166 24.39 -30.20 -8.65
C ILE A 166 23.98 -31.30 -7.67
N LEU A 167 23.80 -30.99 -6.38
CA LEU A 167 23.37 -31.97 -5.37
C LEU A 167 21.96 -32.49 -5.65
N LEU A 168 21.01 -31.60 -5.94
CA LEU A 168 19.65 -31.97 -6.32
C LEU A 168 19.64 -32.78 -7.62
N GLY A 169 20.48 -32.37 -8.57
CA GLY A 169 20.68 -33.04 -9.84
C GLY A 169 21.25 -34.45 -9.70
N TRP A 170 22.23 -34.64 -8.82
CA TRP A 170 22.80 -35.94 -8.50
C TRP A 170 21.74 -36.86 -7.89
N GLY A 171 20.92 -36.35 -6.97
CA GLY A 171 19.76 -37.09 -6.44
C GLY A 171 18.77 -37.53 -7.52
N LEU A 172 18.46 -36.67 -8.49
CA LEU A 172 17.58 -37.01 -9.61
C LEU A 172 18.19 -38.08 -10.53
N VAL A 173 19.50 -38.04 -10.77
CA VAL A 173 20.21 -39.06 -11.57
C VAL A 173 20.25 -40.40 -10.83
N LEU A 174 20.39 -40.41 -9.50
CA LEU A 174 20.32 -41.63 -8.69
C LEU A 174 18.93 -42.29 -8.76
N LEU A 175 17.87 -41.50 -8.77
CA LEU A 175 16.48 -41.99 -8.87
C LEU A 175 16.12 -42.47 -10.28
N PHE A 176 16.72 -41.85 -11.31
CA PHE A 176 16.44 -42.16 -12.71
C PHE A 176 17.73 -42.29 -13.54
N PRO A 177 18.57 -43.32 -13.28
CA PRO A 177 19.90 -43.42 -13.87
C PRO A 177 19.89 -43.76 -15.37
N GLY A 178 18.81 -44.36 -15.87
CA GLY A 178 18.71 -44.80 -17.26
C GLY A 178 19.80 -45.84 -17.58
N THR A 179 20.67 -45.52 -18.54
CA THR A 179 21.81 -46.38 -18.94
C THR A 179 23.16 -45.91 -18.35
N LEU A 180 23.17 -44.87 -17.50
CA LEU A 180 24.40 -44.27 -16.99
C LEU A 180 25.00 -45.09 -15.81
N PRO A 181 26.30 -45.45 -15.85
CA PRO A 181 26.99 -46.14 -14.76
C PRO A 181 27.03 -45.34 -13.46
N ALA A 182 26.98 -46.02 -12.31
CA ALA A 182 26.86 -45.41 -10.98
C ALA A 182 28.04 -44.48 -10.61
N ASP A 183 29.24 -44.77 -11.11
CA ASP A 183 30.45 -43.99 -10.91
C ASP A 183 30.45 -42.66 -11.70
N GLU A 184 29.60 -42.52 -12.72
CA GLU A 184 29.51 -41.32 -13.57
C GLU A 184 28.38 -40.35 -13.15
N HIS A 185 27.53 -40.71 -12.19
CA HIS A 185 26.30 -39.97 -11.88
C HIS A 185 26.55 -38.52 -11.43
N LEU A 186 27.51 -38.30 -10.54
CA LEU A 186 27.83 -36.95 -10.04
C LEU A 186 28.49 -36.09 -11.12
N ALA A 187 29.45 -36.66 -11.85
CA ALA A 187 30.15 -35.97 -12.93
C ALA A 187 29.19 -35.55 -14.05
N TRP A 188 28.24 -36.42 -14.39
CA TRP A 188 27.23 -36.14 -15.40
C TRP A 188 26.23 -35.07 -14.94
N ALA A 189 25.75 -35.13 -13.69
CA ALA A 189 24.87 -34.10 -13.12
C ALA A 189 25.55 -32.73 -13.07
N ALA A 190 26.83 -32.68 -12.67
CA ALA A 190 27.64 -31.47 -12.64
C ALA A 190 27.80 -30.85 -14.04
N ASP A 191 28.14 -31.66 -15.05
CA ASP A 191 28.24 -31.21 -16.44
C ASP A 191 26.92 -30.57 -16.91
N ARG A 192 25.78 -31.22 -16.68
CA ARG A 192 24.48 -30.73 -17.19
C ARG A 192 23.97 -29.49 -16.47
N VAL A 193 24.22 -29.34 -15.17
CA VAL A 193 23.91 -28.11 -14.44
C VAL A 193 24.80 -26.95 -14.88
N CYS A 194 26.08 -27.22 -15.18
CA CYS A 194 27.05 -26.20 -15.59
C CYS A 194 27.03 -25.89 -17.10
N GLY A 195 26.00 -26.33 -17.85
CA GLY A 195 25.80 -25.95 -19.25
C GLY A 195 26.13 -27.03 -20.28
N GLY A 196 26.53 -28.24 -19.87
CA GLY A 196 26.78 -29.38 -20.76
C GLY A 196 27.97 -29.15 -21.69
N LEU A 197 29.10 -28.71 -21.12
CA LEU A 197 30.31 -28.33 -21.85
C LEU A 197 31.16 -29.55 -22.23
N VAL A 198 30.96 -30.69 -21.58
CA VAL A 198 31.61 -31.96 -21.90
C VAL A 198 30.79 -32.71 -22.94
N SER A 199 31.47 -33.25 -23.97
CA SER A 199 30.80 -34.04 -25.01
C SER A 199 30.04 -35.21 -24.39
N SER A 200 28.82 -35.45 -24.86
CA SER A 200 27.98 -36.58 -24.43
C SER A 200 28.59 -37.94 -24.79
N SER A 201 29.61 -37.98 -25.66
CA SER A 201 30.39 -39.19 -25.96
C SER A 201 31.42 -39.55 -24.89
N SER A 202 31.63 -38.68 -23.89
CA SER A 202 32.59 -38.89 -22.78
C SER A 202 31.98 -39.67 -21.63
N PHE A 203 30.69 -40.03 -21.72
CA PHE A 203 29.94 -40.77 -20.72
C PHE A 203 29.42 -42.07 -21.36
N ALA A 204 29.45 -43.17 -20.62
CA ALA A 204 29.12 -44.49 -21.15
C ALA A 204 27.61 -44.73 -21.31
N GLY A 205 26.77 -43.83 -20.78
CA GLY A 205 25.31 -43.92 -20.86
C GLY A 205 24.62 -42.56 -20.69
N HIS A 206 23.29 -42.59 -20.55
CA HIS A 206 22.50 -41.37 -20.37
C HIS A 206 21.22 -41.60 -19.53
N PRO A 207 20.93 -40.69 -18.57
CA PRO A 207 19.63 -40.62 -17.92
C PRO A 207 18.50 -40.23 -18.89
N PRO A 208 17.21 -40.39 -18.49
CA PRO A 208 16.08 -39.93 -19.29
C PRO A 208 16.19 -38.43 -19.62
N ARG A 209 15.75 -38.05 -20.83
CA ARG A 209 15.89 -36.67 -21.34
C ARG A 209 15.21 -35.61 -20.47
N ALA A 210 14.12 -35.98 -19.79
CA ALA A 210 13.44 -35.10 -18.85
C ALA A 210 14.38 -34.68 -17.70
N VAL A 211 15.19 -35.61 -17.19
CA VAL A 211 16.20 -35.34 -16.16
C VAL A 211 17.26 -34.38 -16.69
N THR A 212 17.73 -34.59 -17.94
CA THR A 212 18.68 -33.69 -18.59
C THR A 212 18.14 -32.26 -18.73
N PHE A 213 16.87 -32.11 -19.10
CA PHE A 213 16.21 -30.82 -19.23
C PHE A 213 16.08 -30.12 -17.87
N VAL A 214 15.65 -30.84 -16.83
CA VAL A 214 15.51 -30.32 -15.47
C VAL A 214 16.85 -29.84 -14.92
N LEU A 215 17.94 -30.60 -15.11
CA LEU A 215 19.29 -30.19 -14.72
C LEU A 215 19.73 -28.88 -15.40
N GLY A 216 19.47 -28.76 -16.70
CA GLY A 216 19.73 -27.52 -17.44
C GLY A 216 18.87 -26.35 -16.96
N LEU A 217 17.63 -26.59 -16.53
CA LEU A 217 16.75 -25.58 -15.93
C LEU A 217 17.26 -25.12 -14.56
N LEU A 218 17.69 -26.05 -13.71
CA LEU A 218 18.26 -25.72 -12.40
C LEU A 218 19.53 -24.86 -12.53
N GLY A 219 20.42 -25.19 -13.47
CA GLY A 219 21.58 -24.35 -13.79
C GLY A 219 21.21 -22.97 -14.33
N ALA A 220 20.18 -22.88 -15.18
CA ALA A 220 19.65 -21.61 -15.70
C ALA A 220 19.11 -20.72 -14.57
N LEU A 221 18.36 -21.28 -13.62
CA LEU A 221 17.83 -20.57 -12.47
C LEU A 221 18.95 -20.04 -11.55
N ALA A 222 20.00 -20.83 -11.32
CA ALA A 222 21.17 -20.38 -10.55
C ALA A 222 21.87 -19.17 -11.20
N LEU A 223 22.05 -19.21 -12.54
CA LEU A 223 22.62 -18.09 -13.30
C LEU A 223 21.74 -16.84 -13.30
N LEU A 224 20.42 -17.00 -13.47
CA LEU A 224 19.46 -15.88 -13.42
C LEU A 224 19.42 -15.23 -12.03
N ASN A 225 19.49 -16.02 -10.95
CA ASN A 225 19.48 -15.49 -9.59
C ASN A 225 20.78 -14.71 -9.27
N ALA A 226 21.93 -15.22 -9.71
CA ALA A 226 23.19 -14.50 -9.62
C ALA A 226 23.17 -13.18 -10.39
N ALA A 227 22.60 -13.19 -11.61
CA ALA A 227 22.43 -11.99 -12.42
C ALA A 227 21.48 -10.97 -11.74
N ALA A 228 20.33 -11.42 -11.22
CA ALA A 228 19.38 -10.58 -10.50
C ALA A 228 20.03 -9.92 -9.26
N THR A 229 20.85 -10.66 -8.53
CA THR A 229 21.63 -10.15 -7.39
C THR A 229 22.63 -9.07 -7.82
N LEU A 230 23.32 -9.27 -8.95
CA LEU A 230 24.24 -8.29 -9.52
C LEU A 230 23.51 -6.98 -9.89
N PHE A 231 22.34 -7.06 -10.55
CA PHE A 231 21.58 -5.90 -11.00
C PHE A 231 20.82 -5.18 -9.86
N ARG A 232 20.36 -5.89 -8.82
CA ARG A 232 19.68 -5.30 -7.66
C ARG A 232 20.58 -4.32 -6.88
N SER A 233 21.89 -4.57 -6.87
CA SER A 233 22.88 -3.67 -6.25
C SER A 233 23.13 -2.35 -7.00
N GLN A 234 22.64 -2.23 -8.24
CA GLN A 234 22.84 -1.05 -9.08
C GLN A 234 21.75 0.01 -8.88
N ARG A 235 20.61 -0.32 -8.24
CA ARG A 235 19.63 0.65 -7.73
C ARG A 235 20.26 1.41 -6.56
N LEU A 236 21.03 2.45 -6.86
CA LEU A 236 21.31 3.52 -5.92
C LEU A 236 20.06 4.40 -5.88
N GLU A 237 19.48 4.58 -4.70
CA GLU A 237 18.59 5.70 -4.42
C GLU A 237 19.40 6.98 -4.62
N ALA A 238 19.26 7.57 -5.80
CA ALA A 238 19.82 8.88 -6.10
C ALA A 238 18.70 9.90 -5.79
N ALA A 239 18.54 10.19 -4.50
CA ALA A 239 17.69 11.28 -4.01
C ALA A 239 18.54 12.55 -3.86
N LEU A 240 17.94 13.74 -3.98
CA LEU A 240 18.61 15.01 -3.69
C LEU A 240 19.23 14.95 -2.28
N HIS A 241 20.53 15.26 -2.14
CA HIS A 241 21.24 15.22 -0.85
C HIS A 241 21.71 16.62 -0.43
N GLY A 242 21.60 16.94 0.86
CA GLY A 242 22.20 18.15 1.44
C GLY A 242 21.59 19.46 0.91
N ASP A 243 22.43 20.35 0.38
CA ASP A 243 22.11 21.71 -0.09
C ASP A 243 21.68 21.77 -1.57
N GLU A 244 21.60 20.63 -2.26
CA GLU A 244 21.33 20.54 -3.70
C GLU A 244 19.95 21.10 -4.10
N GLU A 245 18.90 20.84 -3.31
CA GLU A 245 17.56 21.37 -3.55
C GLU A 245 17.56 22.90 -3.51
N ALA A 246 18.26 23.51 -2.54
CA ALA A 246 18.36 24.96 -2.40
C ALA A 246 19.08 25.59 -3.60
N ARG A 247 20.11 24.93 -4.15
CA ARG A 247 20.83 25.38 -5.34
C ARG A 247 19.97 25.31 -6.60
N VAL A 248 19.18 24.25 -6.77
CA VAL A 248 18.21 24.15 -7.88
C VAL A 248 17.15 25.25 -7.79
N ARG A 249 16.62 25.50 -6.58
CA ARG A 249 15.67 26.61 -6.34
C ARG A 249 16.28 27.98 -6.64
N ALA A 250 17.55 28.21 -6.30
CA ALA A 250 18.25 29.44 -6.63
C ALA A 250 18.41 29.64 -8.15
N LEU A 251 18.66 28.56 -8.91
CA LEU A 251 18.69 28.60 -10.37
C LEU A 251 17.31 28.89 -10.96
N LEU A 252 16.24 28.29 -10.42
CA LEU A 252 14.85 28.54 -10.82
C LEU A 252 14.41 29.98 -10.53
N ALA A 253 14.78 30.53 -9.38
CA ALA A 253 14.46 31.92 -9.03
C ALA A 253 15.06 32.93 -10.03
N ARG A 254 16.19 32.59 -10.66
CA ARG A 254 16.90 33.47 -11.60
C ARG A 254 16.61 33.18 -13.08
N TYR A 255 16.33 31.94 -13.43
CA TYR A 255 16.22 31.47 -14.82
C TYR A 255 14.96 30.66 -15.12
N GLY A 256 14.06 30.48 -14.14
CA GLY A 256 12.88 29.61 -14.22
C GLY A 256 11.72 30.13 -15.07
N ASP A 257 11.77 31.36 -15.60
CA ASP A 257 10.70 31.95 -16.41
C ASP A 257 10.47 31.23 -17.76
N ARG A 258 11.44 30.40 -18.20
CA ARG A 258 11.48 29.80 -19.55
C ARG A 258 10.71 28.50 -19.69
N ASP A 259 10.61 27.70 -18.63
CA ASP A 259 9.98 26.39 -18.68
C ASP A 259 8.97 26.25 -17.53
N SER A 260 7.71 26.08 -17.89
CA SER A 260 6.58 25.85 -16.97
C SER A 260 6.69 24.54 -16.17
N LEU A 261 7.51 23.60 -16.63
CA LEU A 261 7.78 22.35 -15.92
C LEU A 261 9.07 22.41 -15.07
N GLY A 262 9.80 23.53 -15.11
CA GLY A 262 11.09 23.68 -14.43
C GLY A 262 11.01 23.47 -12.91
N TYR A 263 9.91 23.89 -12.27
CA TYR A 263 9.75 23.76 -10.81
C TYR A 263 9.72 22.29 -10.34
N PHE A 264 9.25 21.36 -11.18
CA PHE A 264 9.23 19.93 -10.88
C PHE A 264 10.63 19.29 -10.85
N ALA A 265 11.69 20.03 -11.22
CA ALA A 265 13.07 19.61 -10.99
C ALA A 265 13.44 19.56 -9.50
N THR A 266 12.65 20.20 -8.62
CA THR A 266 12.88 20.23 -7.17
C THR A 266 12.41 18.98 -6.42
N ARG A 267 11.84 17.98 -7.12
CA ARG A 267 11.39 16.72 -6.50
C ARG A 267 12.55 15.97 -5.84
N ARG A 268 12.33 15.48 -4.62
CA ARG A 268 13.36 14.79 -3.81
C ARG A 268 13.69 13.37 -4.28
N ASP A 269 12.88 12.78 -5.14
CA ASP A 269 13.15 11.47 -5.77
C ASP A 269 14.02 11.56 -7.03
N LYS A 270 14.43 12.78 -7.42
CA LYS A 270 15.40 13.03 -8.49
C LYS A 270 16.80 13.24 -7.89
N ALA A 271 17.82 12.93 -8.66
CA ALA A 271 19.19 13.37 -8.43
C ALA A 271 19.54 14.52 -9.39
N VAL A 272 20.64 15.21 -9.13
CA VAL A 272 21.07 16.37 -9.92
C VAL A 272 22.52 16.24 -10.37
N VAL A 273 22.79 16.68 -11.60
CA VAL A 273 24.15 16.94 -12.09
C VAL A 273 24.26 18.41 -12.43
N PHE A 274 25.13 19.13 -11.73
CA PHE A 274 25.44 20.53 -12.04
C PHE A 274 26.48 20.63 -13.16
N SER A 275 26.42 21.70 -13.94
CA SER A 275 27.53 22.11 -14.80
C SER A 275 28.77 22.36 -13.93
N PRO A 276 29.99 22.23 -14.48
CA PRO A 276 31.22 22.57 -13.77
C PRO A 276 31.22 24.01 -13.21
N SER A 277 30.52 24.93 -13.86
CA SER A 277 30.34 26.32 -13.42
C SER A 277 29.28 26.50 -12.34
N GLY A 278 28.46 25.50 -12.05
CA GLY A 278 27.32 25.56 -11.14
C GLY A 278 26.14 26.40 -11.63
N LYS A 279 26.20 26.97 -12.85
CA LYS A 279 25.18 27.86 -13.42
C LYS A 279 24.00 27.15 -14.08
N ALA A 280 24.11 25.85 -14.33
CA ALA A 280 23.03 25.02 -14.86
C ALA A 280 23.05 23.62 -14.24
N ALA A 281 21.93 22.91 -14.32
CA ALA A 281 21.79 21.57 -13.77
C ALA A 281 20.82 20.71 -14.57
N VAL A 282 21.08 19.39 -14.65
CA VAL A 282 20.15 18.40 -15.18
C VAL A 282 19.68 17.52 -14.02
N THR A 283 18.37 17.47 -13.79
CA THR A 283 17.77 16.58 -12.79
C THR A 283 17.29 15.31 -13.46
N TYR A 284 17.55 14.16 -12.83
CA TYR A 284 17.33 12.85 -13.44
C TYR A 284 17.01 11.78 -12.41
N ARG A 285 16.43 10.67 -12.86
CA ARG A 285 16.21 9.44 -12.10
C ARG A 285 16.59 8.24 -12.95
N VAL A 286 17.05 7.15 -12.34
CA VAL A 286 17.45 5.95 -13.07
C VAL A 286 16.40 4.86 -12.93
N GLU A 287 15.77 4.50 -14.05
CA GLU A 287 14.78 3.43 -14.11
C GLU A 287 15.15 2.38 -15.16
N VAL A 288 15.24 1.11 -14.76
CA VAL A 288 15.54 -0.03 -15.65
C VAL A 288 16.77 0.20 -16.54
N GLY A 289 17.82 0.84 -15.98
CA GLY A 289 19.06 1.15 -16.71
C GLY A 289 18.95 2.33 -17.69
N VAL A 290 17.85 3.08 -17.65
CA VAL A 290 17.66 4.35 -18.35
C VAL A 290 17.88 5.49 -17.36
N CYS A 291 18.80 6.39 -17.67
CA CYS A 291 18.99 7.64 -16.96
C CYS A 291 18.01 8.66 -17.55
N LEU A 292 16.87 8.86 -16.88
CA LEU A 292 15.75 9.65 -17.37
C LEU A 292 15.79 11.05 -16.75
N ALA A 293 16.09 12.06 -17.55
CA ALA A 293 15.99 13.47 -17.18
C ALA A 293 14.56 14.00 -17.41
N SER A 294 14.17 15.01 -16.63
CA SER A 294 12.84 15.62 -16.65
C SER A 294 12.94 17.07 -17.10
N GLY A 295 12.26 17.42 -18.20
CA GLY A 295 12.18 18.77 -18.72
C GLY A 295 13.51 19.33 -19.23
N ASP A 296 13.59 20.66 -19.28
CA ASP A 296 14.78 21.38 -19.70
C ASP A 296 15.86 21.40 -18.59
N PRO A 297 17.14 21.58 -18.95
CA PRO A 297 18.15 21.88 -17.93
C PRO A 297 17.77 23.16 -17.16
N VAL A 298 17.92 23.12 -15.84
CA VAL A 298 17.60 24.25 -14.96
C VAL A 298 18.79 25.20 -14.89
N GLY A 299 18.58 26.50 -15.07
CA GLY A 299 19.62 27.53 -14.95
C GLY A 299 19.98 28.19 -16.28
N ASP A 300 21.18 28.74 -16.36
CA ASP A 300 21.63 29.57 -17.47
C ASP A 300 21.75 28.77 -18.79
N PRO A 301 21.01 29.15 -19.86
CA PRO A 301 21.09 28.50 -21.17
C PRO A 301 22.50 28.40 -21.77
N GLU A 302 23.37 29.36 -21.47
CA GLU A 302 24.76 29.31 -21.93
C GLU A 302 25.55 28.18 -21.25
N ALA A 303 25.15 27.77 -20.05
CA ALA A 303 25.75 26.67 -19.31
C ALA A 303 25.06 25.32 -19.53
N TRP A 304 23.92 25.27 -20.24
CA TRP A 304 23.21 24.02 -20.55
C TRP A 304 24.09 22.98 -21.25
N PRO A 305 24.90 23.31 -22.29
CA PRO A 305 25.74 22.31 -22.95
C PRO A 305 26.70 21.61 -21.98
N HIS A 306 27.25 22.35 -21.01
CA HIS A 306 28.15 21.78 -20.01
C HIS A 306 27.43 20.91 -18.98
N ALA A 307 26.21 21.27 -18.56
CA ALA A 307 25.40 20.44 -17.69
C ALA A 307 24.97 19.13 -18.39
N ILE A 308 24.53 19.22 -19.66
CA ILE A 308 24.16 18.07 -20.48
C ILE A 308 25.38 17.17 -20.70
N ALA A 309 26.55 17.73 -21.01
CA ALA A 309 27.78 16.96 -21.18
C ALA A 309 28.15 16.19 -19.90
N ALA A 310 28.12 16.85 -18.74
CA ALA A 310 28.40 16.22 -17.46
C ALA A 310 27.40 15.10 -17.12
N TRP A 311 26.12 15.29 -17.44
CA TRP A 311 25.09 14.26 -17.27
C TRP A 311 25.27 13.08 -18.23
N LEU A 312 25.59 13.33 -19.49
CA LEU A 312 25.89 12.29 -20.47
C LEU A 312 27.15 11.51 -20.09
N ASP A 313 28.18 12.17 -19.54
CA ASP A 313 29.36 11.51 -18.99
C ASP A 313 29.01 10.59 -17.82
N LEU A 314 28.13 11.05 -16.93
CA LEU A 314 27.63 10.23 -15.84
C LEU A 314 26.90 8.98 -16.37
N ALA A 315 25.98 9.16 -17.33
CA ALA A 315 25.28 8.07 -17.96
C ALA A 315 26.24 7.07 -18.63
N ARG A 316 27.26 7.56 -19.35
CA ARG A 316 28.32 6.73 -19.96
C ARG A 316 29.12 5.93 -18.94
N ARG A 317 29.56 6.57 -17.84
CA ARG A 317 30.35 5.91 -16.77
C ARG A 317 29.64 4.69 -16.19
N TYR A 318 28.31 4.76 -16.08
CA TYR A 318 27.48 3.69 -15.55
C TYR A 318 26.78 2.84 -16.61
N ALA A 319 27.05 3.10 -17.90
CA ALA A 319 26.39 2.45 -19.04
C ALA A 319 24.85 2.54 -18.97
N TRP A 320 24.33 3.67 -18.50
CA TRP A 320 22.90 3.98 -18.56
C TRP A 320 22.54 4.57 -19.91
N VAL A 321 21.36 4.22 -20.41
CA VAL A 321 20.79 4.82 -21.61
C VAL A 321 20.28 6.22 -21.25
N PRO A 322 20.80 7.31 -21.82
CA PRO A 322 20.28 8.65 -21.55
C PRO A 322 18.96 8.87 -22.29
N ALA A 323 17.98 9.41 -21.57
CA ALA A 323 16.71 9.85 -22.14
C ALA A 323 16.20 11.10 -21.40
N VAL A 324 15.42 11.93 -22.09
CA VAL A 324 14.79 13.13 -21.51
C VAL A 324 13.31 13.08 -21.82
N MET A 325 12.47 13.39 -20.84
CA MET A 325 11.03 13.47 -21.00
C MET A 325 10.53 14.90 -20.77
N GLY A 326 9.62 15.38 -21.62
CA GLY A 326 8.92 16.65 -21.41
C GLY A 326 9.75 17.89 -21.72
N ALA A 327 10.84 17.76 -22.49
CA ALA A 327 11.67 18.90 -22.88
C ALA A 327 10.86 19.88 -23.74
N SER A 328 11.05 21.17 -23.53
CA SER A 328 10.57 22.21 -24.43
C SER A 328 11.30 22.13 -25.77
N GLU A 329 10.88 22.91 -26.76
CA GLU A 329 11.61 22.99 -28.03
C GLU A 329 13.06 23.47 -27.85
N ASP A 330 13.31 24.43 -26.96
CA ASP A 330 14.65 24.95 -26.70
C ASP A 330 15.53 23.94 -25.97
N GLY A 331 14.98 23.24 -24.97
CA GLY A 331 15.66 22.13 -24.29
C GLY A 331 15.95 20.99 -25.25
N ALA A 332 14.98 20.59 -26.08
CA ALA A 332 15.14 19.56 -27.10
C ALA A 332 16.26 19.91 -28.10
N ARG A 333 16.36 21.18 -28.52
CA ARG A 333 17.48 21.67 -29.35
C ARG A 333 18.82 21.60 -28.62
N ALA A 334 18.85 21.87 -27.31
CA ALA A 334 20.08 21.75 -26.52
C ALA A 334 20.53 20.28 -26.37
N TYR A 335 19.60 19.37 -26.08
CA TYR A 335 19.86 17.93 -26.03
C TYR A 335 20.25 17.37 -27.41
N ALA A 336 19.63 17.85 -28.48
CA ALA A 336 19.96 17.44 -29.85
C ALA A 336 21.37 17.86 -30.26
N ARG A 337 21.80 19.07 -29.89
CA ARG A 337 23.19 19.52 -30.07
C ARG A 337 24.21 18.65 -29.32
N ALA A 338 23.79 18.00 -28.24
CA ALA A 338 24.62 17.06 -27.48
C ALA A 338 24.56 15.61 -28.02
N GLY A 339 23.89 15.37 -29.14
CA GLY A 339 23.86 14.08 -29.84
C GLY A 339 22.64 13.19 -29.55
N LEU A 340 21.58 13.72 -28.93
CA LEU A 340 20.32 12.98 -28.74
C LEU A 340 19.33 13.23 -29.90
N GLY A 341 18.60 12.21 -30.33
CA GLY A 341 17.41 12.39 -31.17
C GLY A 341 16.27 13.01 -30.37
N ALA A 342 15.37 13.74 -31.04
CA ALA A 342 14.16 14.32 -30.43
C ALA A 342 12.92 13.87 -31.19
N LEU A 343 11.89 13.45 -30.47
CA LEU A 343 10.58 13.07 -30.99
C LEU A 343 9.50 13.85 -30.22
N GLN A 344 8.51 14.40 -30.92
CA GLN A 344 7.40 15.07 -30.25
C GLN A 344 6.59 14.04 -29.44
N LEU A 345 6.43 14.31 -28.15
CA LEU A 345 5.72 13.47 -27.19
C LEU A 345 4.26 13.90 -27.02
N GLY A 346 4.01 15.21 -26.99
CA GLY A 346 2.69 15.78 -26.76
C GLY A 346 2.73 17.31 -26.79
N ASP A 347 1.65 17.94 -26.33
CA ASP A 347 1.52 19.40 -26.31
C ASP A 347 1.03 19.89 -24.95
N GLU A 348 1.63 20.96 -24.45
CA GLU A 348 1.26 21.65 -23.23
C GLU A 348 0.18 22.69 -23.47
N ALA A 349 -0.83 22.73 -22.60
CA ALA A 349 -1.91 23.71 -22.66
C ALA A 349 -1.58 24.93 -21.79
N ILE A 350 -1.34 26.08 -22.42
CA ILE A 350 -1.04 27.35 -21.74
C ILE A 350 -2.18 28.35 -21.96
N LEU A 351 -2.73 28.86 -20.86
CA LEU A 351 -3.72 29.93 -20.87
C LEU A 351 -3.04 31.28 -20.69
N HIS A 352 -3.26 32.17 -21.65
CA HIS A 352 -2.86 33.57 -21.55
C HIS A 352 -4.02 34.39 -20.99
N VAL A 353 -3.83 34.94 -19.79
CA VAL A 353 -4.90 35.61 -19.02
C VAL A 353 -5.50 36.78 -19.81
N ALA A 354 -4.69 37.52 -20.57
CA ALA A 354 -5.15 38.64 -21.38
C ALA A 354 -6.09 38.24 -22.53
N GLY A 355 -6.01 36.99 -23.01
CA GLY A 355 -6.84 36.46 -24.08
C GLY A 355 -8.01 35.60 -23.60
N PHE A 356 -8.16 35.39 -22.29
CA PHE A 356 -9.21 34.54 -21.73
C PHE A 356 -10.50 35.33 -21.54
N ASP A 357 -11.50 35.09 -22.40
CA ASP A 357 -12.82 35.69 -22.33
C ASP A 357 -13.91 34.62 -22.20
N LEU A 358 -14.52 34.50 -21.01
CA LEU A 358 -15.60 33.54 -20.73
C LEU A 358 -16.88 33.82 -21.54
N ASP A 359 -17.13 35.06 -21.93
CA ASP A 359 -18.33 35.47 -22.66
C ASP A 359 -18.23 35.25 -24.17
N GLY A 360 -17.04 34.87 -24.66
CA GLY A 360 -16.79 34.48 -26.04
C GLY A 360 -17.75 33.42 -26.58
N ARG A 361 -17.99 33.47 -27.91
CA ARG A 361 -18.92 32.58 -28.61
C ARG A 361 -18.56 31.10 -28.44
N ASP A 362 -17.25 30.80 -28.44
CA ASP A 362 -16.72 29.44 -28.37
C ASP A 362 -16.57 28.90 -26.93
N MET A 363 -16.87 29.72 -25.91
CA MET A 363 -16.83 29.36 -24.48
C MET A 363 -18.18 28.92 -23.91
N ARG A 364 -19.20 28.72 -24.76
CA ARG A 364 -20.57 28.38 -24.34
C ARG A 364 -20.62 27.19 -23.37
N VAL A 365 -19.87 26.12 -23.64
CA VAL A 365 -19.86 24.91 -22.81
C VAL A 365 -19.25 25.19 -21.43
N THR A 366 -18.09 25.84 -21.40
CA THR A 366 -17.39 26.22 -20.16
C THR A 366 -18.23 27.20 -19.34
N ARG A 367 -18.83 28.22 -19.97
CA ARG A 367 -19.73 29.18 -19.34
C ARG A 367 -20.97 28.51 -18.74
N GLN A 368 -21.58 27.55 -19.43
CA GLN A 368 -22.70 26.77 -18.89
C GLN A 368 -22.31 25.91 -17.67
N ALA A 369 -21.11 25.34 -17.67
CA ALA A 369 -20.57 24.59 -16.53
C ALA A 369 -20.32 25.52 -15.32
N VAL A 370 -19.66 26.66 -15.54
CA VAL A 370 -19.41 27.69 -14.52
C VAL A 370 -20.72 28.21 -13.91
N HIS A 371 -21.71 28.56 -14.74
CA HIS A 371 -23.01 29.06 -14.27
C HIS A 371 -23.81 27.99 -13.50
N ARG A 372 -23.60 26.70 -13.81
CA ARG A 372 -24.22 25.61 -13.05
C ARG A 372 -23.67 25.54 -11.63
N VAL A 373 -22.34 25.62 -11.49
CA VAL A 373 -21.67 25.59 -10.18
C VAL A 373 -21.97 26.85 -9.37
N ARG A 374 -21.96 28.04 -10.00
CA ARG A 374 -22.35 29.29 -9.32
C ARG A 374 -23.78 29.25 -8.77
N ARG A 375 -24.72 28.58 -9.45
CA ARG A 375 -26.11 28.42 -8.99
C ARG A 375 -26.27 27.52 -7.76
N THR A 376 -25.27 26.71 -7.42
CA THR A 376 -25.27 25.94 -6.18
C THR A 376 -24.70 26.73 -5.00
N GLY A 377 -24.45 28.04 -5.20
CA GLY A 377 -23.83 28.93 -4.21
C GLY A 377 -22.36 28.64 -3.92
N ALA A 378 -21.68 27.88 -4.79
CA ALA A 378 -20.26 27.61 -4.63
C ALA A 378 -19.42 28.89 -4.80
N THR A 379 -18.41 29.05 -3.93
CA THR A 379 -17.45 30.15 -3.94
C THR A 379 -16.04 29.62 -4.18
N CYS A 380 -15.16 30.47 -4.73
CA CYS A 380 -13.76 30.12 -4.97
C CYS A 380 -12.84 30.96 -4.06
N ARG A 381 -11.85 30.32 -3.44
CA ARG A 381 -10.79 30.97 -2.67
C ARG A 381 -9.44 30.69 -3.33
N ILE A 382 -8.60 31.71 -3.42
CA ILE A 382 -7.28 31.60 -4.05
C ILE A 382 -6.26 32.21 -3.09
N ARG A 383 -5.31 31.39 -2.63
CA ARG A 383 -4.33 31.75 -1.59
C ARG A 383 -2.98 31.12 -1.89
N ARG A 384 -1.89 31.75 -1.44
CA ARG A 384 -0.57 31.10 -1.44
C ARG A 384 -0.49 30.10 -0.29
N HIS A 385 0.30 29.05 -0.46
CA HIS A 385 0.53 28.06 0.59
C HIS A 385 1.04 28.70 1.89
N ALA A 386 1.93 29.68 1.80
CA ALA A 386 2.45 30.43 2.95
C ALA A 386 1.41 31.26 3.71
N ALA A 387 0.24 31.52 3.11
CA ALA A 387 -0.85 32.26 3.77
C ALA A 387 -1.78 31.35 4.58
N LEU A 388 -1.61 30.03 4.49
CA LEU A 388 -2.37 29.03 5.22
C LEU A 388 -1.64 28.71 6.53
N GLY A 389 -2.37 28.67 7.65
CA GLY A 389 -1.80 28.15 8.90
C GLY A 389 -1.53 26.65 8.79
N GLU A 390 -0.60 26.12 9.61
CA GLU A 390 -0.24 24.69 9.59
C GLU A 390 -1.46 23.76 9.67
N ARG A 391 -2.40 24.05 10.57
CA ARG A 391 -3.65 23.28 10.70
C ARG A 391 -4.54 23.33 9.47
N GLU A 392 -4.61 24.48 8.80
CA GLU A 392 -5.44 24.63 7.60
C GLU A 392 -4.81 23.87 6.43
N MET A 393 -3.47 23.91 6.30
CA MET A 393 -2.75 23.13 5.31
C MET A 393 -2.88 21.62 5.55
N GLU A 394 -2.78 21.17 6.81
CA GLU A 394 -3.02 19.76 7.17
C GLU A 394 -4.42 19.30 6.73
N GLU A 395 -5.47 20.07 7.05
CA GLU A 395 -6.84 19.75 6.61
C GLU A 395 -6.97 19.68 5.08
N ILE A 396 -6.27 20.52 4.34
CA ILE A 396 -6.26 20.51 2.87
C ILE A 396 -5.53 19.27 2.34
N VAL A 397 -4.40 18.89 2.94
CA VAL A 397 -3.64 17.69 2.58
C VAL A 397 -4.45 16.43 2.86
N ASP A 398 -5.07 16.33 4.03
CA ASP A 398 -5.89 15.17 4.41
C ASP A 398 -7.09 15.00 3.46
N ARG A 399 -7.69 16.11 3.00
CA ARG A 399 -8.76 16.09 1.99
C ARG A 399 -8.25 15.69 0.61
N ALA A 400 -7.09 16.21 0.18
CA ALA A 400 -6.47 15.86 -1.09
C ALA A 400 -6.14 14.36 -1.17
N ASP A 401 -5.66 13.81 -0.05
CA ASP A 401 -5.32 12.41 0.13
C ASP A 401 -6.56 11.51 0.17
N ALA A 402 -7.62 11.94 0.85
CA ALA A 402 -8.89 11.20 0.90
C ALA A 402 -9.60 11.11 -0.47
N TRP A 403 -9.31 12.04 -1.39
CA TRP A 403 -9.83 12.04 -2.76
C TRP A 403 -8.89 11.37 -3.78
N ARG A 404 -7.84 10.69 -3.32
CA ARG A 404 -6.87 9.99 -4.17
C ARG A 404 -7.40 8.64 -4.65
N ASP A 405 -7.29 8.38 -5.96
CA ASP A 405 -7.75 7.12 -6.59
C ASP A 405 -6.62 6.07 -6.80
N THR A 406 -5.33 6.40 -6.58
CA THR A 406 -4.15 5.48 -6.74
C THR A 406 -3.07 5.67 -5.67
N GLU A 407 -2.25 4.64 -5.36
CA GLU A 407 -1.23 4.67 -4.27
C GLU A 407 -0.04 5.64 -4.49
N THR A 408 0.35 5.92 -5.74
CA THR A 408 1.40 6.90 -6.09
C THR A 408 0.82 8.06 -6.90
N GLU A 409 1.26 9.30 -6.68
CA GLU A 409 0.89 10.41 -7.56
C GLU A 409 1.49 10.21 -8.95
N ARG A 410 0.63 10.22 -9.97
CA ARG A 410 1.04 10.16 -11.38
C ARG A 410 1.80 11.46 -11.71
N GLY A 411 2.97 11.37 -12.33
CA GLY A 411 3.68 12.57 -12.82
C GLY A 411 5.16 12.69 -12.45
N PHE A 412 6.08 11.99 -13.10
CA PHE A 412 7.54 12.21 -12.90
C PHE A 412 7.97 13.59 -13.41
N SER A 413 7.35 14.05 -14.50
CA SER A 413 7.64 15.34 -15.15
C SER A 413 6.65 16.45 -14.77
N MET A 414 5.60 16.13 -14.00
CA MET A 414 4.34 16.90 -14.00
C MET A 414 3.65 17.05 -12.64
N ALA A 415 4.16 16.44 -11.57
CA ALA A 415 3.65 16.56 -10.21
C ALA A 415 4.82 16.70 -9.23
N LEU A 416 4.65 17.37 -8.10
CA LEU A 416 5.65 17.47 -7.04
C LEU A 416 5.59 16.31 -6.05
N ASP A 417 4.43 15.69 -5.88
CA ASP A 417 4.21 14.57 -4.94
C ASP A 417 4.51 14.95 -3.47
N ARG A 418 4.23 16.21 -3.09
CA ARG A 418 4.47 16.76 -1.74
C ARG A 418 3.63 18.00 -1.35
N LEU A 419 2.31 17.93 -1.49
CA LEU A 419 1.43 19.03 -1.06
C LEU A 419 1.66 19.40 0.42
N GLY A 420 1.82 20.69 0.72
CA GLY A 420 1.98 21.20 2.09
C GLY A 420 3.42 21.28 2.61
N ASP A 421 4.45 21.03 1.78
CA ASP A 421 5.85 21.23 2.18
C ASP A 421 6.11 22.74 2.46
N PRO A 422 6.69 23.10 3.64
CA PRO A 422 6.99 24.49 3.98
C PRO A 422 7.92 25.20 2.99
N ALA A 423 8.76 24.47 2.26
CA ALA A 423 9.64 25.03 1.23
C ALA A 423 8.88 25.47 -0.04
N ASP A 424 7.62 25.06 -0.19
CA ASP A 424 6.75 25.33 -1.34
C ASP A 424 5.68 26.39 -1.01
N GLY A 425 6.00 27.32 -0.09
CA GLY A 425 5.11 28.39 0.36
C GLY A 425 4.59 29.33 -0.75
N ASP A 426 5.34 29.45 -1.86
CA ASP A 426 4.94 30.28 -3.01
C ASP A 426 3.92 29.61 -3.94
N CYS A 427 3.66 28.31 -3.77
CA CYS A 427 2.63 27.61 -4.52
C CYS A 427 1.24 28.22 -4.26
N LEU A 428 0.41 28.19 -5.30
CA LEU A 428 -0.93 28.77 -5.27
C LEU A 428 -1.98 27.68 -5.13
N LEU A 429 -2.80 27.79 -4.10
CA LEU A 429 -3.94 26.92 -3.87
C LEU A 429 -5.23 27.62 -4.33
N VAL A 430 -6.01 26.92 -5.14
CA VAL A 430 -7.36 27.30 -5.56
C VAL A 430 -8.33 26.31 -4.94
N GLU A 431 -9.34 26.79 -4.25
CA GLU A 431 -10.29 25.98 -3.47
C GLU A 431 -11.71 26.34 -3.88
N ALA A 432 -12.52 25.34 -4.26
CA ALA A 432 -13.96 25.51 -4.43
C ALA A 432 -14.67 25.08 -3.15
N CYS A 433 -15.46 25.98 -2.56
CA CYS A 433 -16.22 25.74 -1.33
C CYS A 433 -17.73 25.84 -1.60
N GLY A 434 -18.52 24.91 -1.06
CA GLY A 434 -19.98 24.97 -1.08
C GLY A 434 -20.57 26.05 -0.16
N GLU A 435 -21.89 26.23 -0.19
CA GLU A 435 -22.61 27.18 0.69
C GLU A 435 -22.39 26.90 2.19
N ASP A 436 -22.22 25.63 2.54
CA ASP A 436 -21.92 25.13 3.89
C ASP A 436 -20.44 25.31 4.28
N ARG A 437 -19.63 25.98 3.44
CA ARG A 437 -18.17 26.10 3.53
C ARG A 437 -17.41 24.77 3.43
N ARG A 438 -18.04 23.69 2.96
CA ARG A 438 -17.35 22.42 2.69
C ARG A 438 -16.47 22.55 1.45
N LEU A 439 -15.23 22.07 1.53
CA LEU A 439 -14.34 21.96 0.37
C LEU A 439 -14.89 20.93 -0.63
N LEU A 440 -15.14 21.38 -1.86
CA LEU A 440 -15.68 20.58 -2.96
C LEU A 440 -14.57 20.09 -3.90
N ALA A 441 -13.55 20.91 -4.12
CA ALA A 441 -12.41 20.60 -4.97
C ALA A 441 -11.24 21.54 -4.65
N LEU A 442 -10.03 21.10 -4.98
CA LEU A 442 -8.79 21.88 -4.84
C LEU A 442 -7.91 21.70 -6.09
N LEU A 443 -7.21 22.79 -6.45
CA LEU A 443 -6.12 22.81 -7.42
C LEU A 443 -4.89 23.41 -6.74
N SER A 444 -3.73 22.79 -6.86
CA SER A 444 -2.45 23.40 -6.47
C SER A 444 -1.63 23.70 -7.72
N PHE A 445 -1.02 24.87 -7.76
CA PHE A 445 -0.15 25.33 -8.84
C PHE A 445 1.22 25.72 -8.30
N VAL A 446 2.27 25.26 -8.98
CA VAL A 446 3.66 25.64 -8.69
C VAL A 446 4.02 26.95 -9.39
N PRO A 447 4.96 27.73 -8.83
CA PRO A 447 5.48 28.92 -9.48
C PRO A 447 6.14 28.60 -10.83
N TRP A 448 5.77 29.34 -11.87
CA TRP A 448 6.48 29.37 -13.14
C TRP A 448 7.03 30.78 -13.35
N GLY A 449 8.26 30.97 -12.86
CA GLY A 449 8.89 32.28 -12.93
C GLY A 449 8.19 33.32 -12.06
N THR A 450 8.26 34.58 -12.49
CA THR A 450 7.66 35.73 -11.78
C THR A 450 6.20 35.99 -12.12
N ASP A 451 5.73 35.57 -13.30
CA ASP A 451 4.41 35.93 -13.84
C ASP A 451 3.59 34.74 -14.36
N GLY A 452 4.00 33.51 -14.04
CA GLY A 452 3.33 32.28 -14.43
C GLY A 452 3.07 31.33 -13.26
N VAL A 453 2.11 30.43 -13.45
CA VAL A 453 1.85 29.28 -12.56
C VAL A 453 1.58 28.02 -13.38
N SER A 454 1.93 26.85 -12.85
CA SER A 454 1.79 25.56 -13.54
C SER A 454 1.04 24.56 -12.67
N LEU A 455 0.07 23.83 -13.24
CA LEU A 455 -0.79 22.92 -12.50
C LEU A 455 0.00 21.71 -11.98
N ASP A 456 0.05 21.57 -10.66
CA ASP A 456 0.70 20.46 -9.96
C ASP A 456 -0.32 19.40 -9.55
N LEU A 457 -1.35 19.82 -8.80
CA LEU A 457 -2.30 18.91 -8.19
C LEU A 457 -3.73 19.28 -8.57
N MET A 458 -4.52 18.26 -8.87
CA MET A 458 -5.94 18.39 -9.21
C MET A 458 -6.76 17.34 -8.46
N ARG A 459 -7.65 17.76 -7.55
CA ARG A 459 -8.50 16.86 -6.75
C ARG A 459 -9.92 17.40 -6.61
N ARG A 460 -10.90 16.50 -6.59
CA ARG A 460 -12.32 16.84 -6.37
C ARG A 460 -13.01 15.78 -5.51
N ASP A 461 -13.95 16.22 -4.69
CA ASP A 461 -14.89 15.34 -4.01
C ASP A 461 -15.78 14.64 -5.06
N ARG A 462 -16.11 13.37 -4.85
CA ARG A 462 -17.07 12.62 -5.69
C ARG A 462 -18.47 13.24 -5.66
N ALA A 463 -18.81 13.94 -4.58
CA ALA A 463 -20.07 14.68 -4.44
C ALA A 463 -20.05 16.08 -5.06
N ALA A 464 -18.92 16.55 -5.60
CA ALA A 464 -18.80 17.89 -6.16
C ALA A 464 -19.65 18.05 -7.44
N PRO A 465 -20.28 19.22 -7.65
CA PRO A 465 -21.11 19.46 -8.82
C PRO A 465 -20.30 19.36 -10.11
N ASN A 466 -20.92 18.80 -11.16
CA ASN A 466 -20.32 18.73 -12.48
C ASN A 466 -20.01 20.14 -13.00
N GLY A 467 -18.75 20.38 -13.36
CA GLY A 467 -18.25 21.70 -13.77
C GLY A 467 -17.35 22.41 -12.75
N VAL A 468 -17.07 21.80 -11.58
CA VAL A 468 -16.30 22.46 -10.51
C VAL A 468 -14.87 22.83 -10.94
N MET A 469 -14.25 22.06 -11.83
CA MET A 469 -12.89 22.36 -12.34
C MET A 469 -12.92 23.53 -13.32
N GLU A 470 -13.93 23.58 -14.20
CA GLU A 470 -14.23 24.70 -15.09
C GLU A 470 -14.42 25.99 -14.29
N PHE A 471 -15.19 25.91 -13.20
CA PHE A 471 -15.40 27.00 -12.26
C PHE A 471 -14.07 27.49 -11.67
N MET A 472 -13.27 26.61 -11.08
CA MET A 472 -12.01 26.99 -10.42
C MET A 472 -10.97 27.59 -11.37
N VAL A 473 -10.78 27.01 -12.56
CA VAL A 473 -9.84 27.55 -13.56
C VAL A 473 -10.30 28.93 -14.04
N THR A 474 -11.60 29.11 -14.25
CA THR A 474 -12.19 30.40 -14.66
C THR A 474 -12.02 31.48 -13.58
N GLU A 475 -12.27 31.13 -12.32
CA GLU A 475 -12.08 32.03 -11.17
C GLU A 475 -10.60 32.38 -10.98
N LEU A 476 -9.68 31.43 -11.23
CA LEU A 476 -8.24 31.69 -11.26
C LEU A 476 -7.88 32.69 -12.36
N CYS A 477 -8.35 32.50 -13.60
CA CYS A 477 -8.12 33.45 -14.69
C CYS A 477 -8.65 34.85 -14.35
N ALA A 478 -9.81 34.95 -13.68
CA ALA A 478 -10.39 36.22 -13.27
C ALA A 478 -9.58 36.92 -12.15
N ALA A 479 -8.99 36.15 -11.23
CA ALA A 479 -8.16 36.67 -10.14
C ALA A 479 -6.70 36.92 -10.55
N ALA A 480 -6.21 36.26 -11.61
CA ALA A 480 -4.82 36.27 -12.06
C ALA A 480 -4.21 37.67 -12.22
N PRO A 481 -4.88 38.70 -12.79
CA PRO A 481 -4.32 40.04 -12.89
C PRO A 481 -3.99 40.68 -11.53
N LYS A 482 -4.78 40.38 -10.49
CA LYS A 482 -4.53 40.88 -9.13
C LYS A 482 -3.37 40.17 -8.44
N LEU A 483 -3.04 38.96 -8.88
CA LEU A 483 -1.96 38.13 -8.37
C LEU A 483 -0.65 38.30 -9.16
N GLY A 484 -0.65 39.13 -10.21
CA GLY A 484 0.50 39.30 -11.10
C GLY A 484 0.72 38.15 -12.09
N ILE A 485 -0.26 37.26 -12.25
CA ILE A 485 -0.18 36.08 -13.11
C ILE A 485 -0.68 36.43 -14.51
N ARG A 486 0.14 36.15 -15.53
CA ARG A 486 -0.19 36.35 -16.94
C ARG A 486 -0.38 35.04 -17.71
N ARG A 487 0.25 33.96 -17.24
CA ARG A 487 0.28 32.65 -17.92
C ARG A 487 -0.04 31.53 -16.93
N ILE A 488 -0.92 30.63 -17.31
CA ILE A 488 -1.31 29.47 -16.49
C ILE A 488 -1.12 28.21 -17.33
N SER A 489 -0.21 27.32 -16.94
CA SER A 489 -0.11 25.99 -17.54
C SER A 489 -1.12 25.03 -16.90
N LEU A 490 -1.90 24.35 -17.73
CA LEU A 490 -2.81 23.26 -17.35
C LEU A 490 -2.18 21.87 -17.57
N ASN A 491 -0.85 21.81 -17.62
CA ASN A 491 -0.06 20.61 -17.87
C ASN A 491 -0.15 20.09 -19.33
N PHE A 492 0.67 19.09 -19.70
CA PHE A 492 0.78 18.62 -21.09
C PHE A 492 0.05 17.29 -21.37
N ALA A 493 -0.57 17.22 -22.55
CA ALA A 493 -1.33 16.06 -23.01
C ALA A 493 -0.49 15.24 -24.00
N VAL A 494 -0.18 13.99 -23.62
CA VAL A 494 0.60 13.06 -24.44
C VAL A 494 -0.17 12.66 -25.71
N PHE A 495 0.52 12.62 -26.86
CA PHE A 495 0.01 12.18 -28.17
C PHE A 495 -1.16 12.99 -28.77
N ARG A 496 -1.36 14.26 -28.38
CA ARG A 496 -2.41 15.11 -28.97
C ARG A 496 -2.35 15.15 -30.50
N SER A 497 -1.18 15.40 -31.10
CA SER A 497 -1.01 15.48 -32.56
C SER A 497 -1.58 14.25 -33.28
N VAL A 498 -1.41 13.05 -32.72
CA VAL A 498 -1.97 11.80 -33.27
C VAL A 498 -3.51 11.75 -33.18
N PHE A 499 -4.10 12.31 -32.12
CA PHE A 499 -5.56 12.40 -31.96
C PHE A 499 -6.19 13.44 -32.90
N GLU A 500 -5.55 14.59 -33.08
CA GLU A 500 -6.05 15.69 -33.89
C GLU A 500 -5.86 15.44 -35.39
N GLU A 501 -4.66 15.03 -35.81
CA GLU A 501 -4.34 14.75 -37.20
C GLU A 501 -5.01 13.46 -37.70
N GLY A 502 -5.12 12.44 -36.85
CA GLY A 502 -5.83 11.19 -37.16
C GLY A 502 -7.36 11.33 -37.26
N ALA A 503 -7.93 12.49 -36.89
CA ALA A 503 -9.35 12.80 -37.00
C ALA A 503 -9.71 13.67 -38.22
N ARG A 504 -8.72 14.29 -38.90
CA ARG A 504 -8.96 15.17 -40.06
C ARG A 504 -9.34 14.37 -41.32
N ILE A 505 -10.23 14.95 -42.13
CA ILE A 505 -10.61 14.42 -43.46
C ILE A 505 -9.38 14.55 -44.37
N GLY A 506 -8.66 13.43 -44.57
CA GLY A 506 -7.38 13.38 -45.31
C GLY A 506 -6.27 12.58 -44.62
N ALA A 507 -6.45 12.15 -43.37
CA ALA A 507 -5.44 11.38 -42.65
C ALA A 507 -5.12 10.03 -43.34
N GLY A 508 -3.84 9.73 -43.55
CA GLY A 508 -3.35 8.49 -44.17
C GLY A 508 -3.64 7.23 -43.35
N PRO A 509 -3.58 6.02 -43.97
CA PRO A 509 -4.00 4.76 -43.32
C PRO A 509 -3.21 4.41 -42.06
N VAL A 510 -1.92 4.77 -42.00
CA VAL A 510 -1.05 4.51 -40.83
C VAL A 510 -1.47 5.32 -39.61
N LEU A 511 -1.76 6.62 -39.76
CA LEU A 511 -2.23 7.47 -38.67
C LEU A 511 -3.59 7.01 -38.13
N ARG A 512 -4.49 6.52 -38.99
CA ARG A 512 -5.79 5.98 -38.56
C ARG A 512 -5.65 4.69 -37.74
N LEU A 513 -4.74 3.80 -38.14
CA LEU A 513 -4.44 2.58 -37.39
C LEU A 513 -3.81 2.90 -36.03
N TRP A 514 -2.85 3.83 -36.00
CA TRP A 514 -2.22 4.32 -34.77
C TRP A 514 -3.22 4.96 -33.82
N ARG A 515 -4.14 5.79 -34.32
CA ARG A 515 -5.24 6.36 -33.53
C ARG A 515 -6.16 5.28 -32.97
N ARG A 516 -6.53 4.26 -33.75
CA ARG A 516 -7.34 3.13 -33.26
C ARG A 516 -6.63 2.35 -32.14
N LEU A 517 -5.33 2.13 -32.29
CA LEU A 517 -4.50 1.42 -31.33
C LEU A 517 -4.37 2.24 -30.02
N LEU A 518 -4.17 3.54 -30.11
CA LEU A 518 -4.18 4.45 -28.96
C LEU A 518 -5.56 4.56 -28.28
N LEU A 519 -6.67 4.53 -29.04
CA LEU A 519 -8.03 4.50 -28.48
C LEU A 519 -8.39 3.18 -27.78
N PHE A 520 -7.81 2.06 -28.23
CA PHE A 520 -7.92 0.79 -27.53
C PHE A 520 -7.20 0.86 -26.18
N PHE A 521 -5.97 1.40 -26.18
CA PHE A 521 -5.17 1.56 -24.96
C PHE A 521 -5.66 2.68 -24.02
N SER A 522 -6.37 3.69 -24.53
CA SER A 522 -6.95 4.77 -23.71
C SER A 522 -8.07 4.27 -22.77
N ARG A 523 -8.65 3.08 -23.01
CA ARG A 523 -9.56 2.40 -22.07
C ARG A 523 -8.87 2.02 -20.75
N TRP A 524 -7.55 1.81 -20.76
CA TRP A 524 -6.76 1.49 -19.56
C TRP A 524 -5.96 2.69 -19.03
N TRP A 525 -5.62 3.68 -19.88
CA TRP A 525 -4.72 4.80 -19.50
C TRP A 525 -5.28 6.24 -19.60
N GLN A 526 -6.58 6.44 -19.90
CA GLN A 526 -7.27 7.75 -19.87
C GLN A 526 -6.62 8.93 -20.65
N LEU A 527 -5.74 8.67 -21.63
CA LEU A 527 -4.97 9.70 -22.35
C LEU A 527 -5.83 10.76 -23.07
N GLU A 528 -7.04 10.39 -23.53
CA GLU A 528 -7.95 11.29 -24.24
C GLU A 528 -8.70 12.28 -23.31
N ALA A 529 -8.85 11.93 -22.02
CA ALA A 529 -9.62 12.72 -21.07
C ALA A 529 -8.93 14.05 -20.72
N LEU A 530 -7.59 14.05 -20.61
CA LEU A 530 -6.81 15.24 -20.28
C LEU A 530 -6.83 16.26 -21.41
N TYR A 531 -6.62 15.82 -22.66
CA TYR A 531 -6.72 16.69 -23.84
C TYR A 531 -8.10 17.34 -23.94
N ARG A 532 -9.19 16.56 -23.87
CA ARG A 532 -10.56 17.08 -23.95
C ARG A 532 -10.89 18.02 -22.78
N SER A 533 -10.34 17.74 -21.60
CA SER A 533 -10.49 18.62 -20.44
C SER A 533 -9.79 19.96 -20.63
N ASN A 534 -8.61 20.01 -21.24
CA ASN A 534 -7.89 21.28 -21.40
C ASN A 534 -8.38 22.08 -22.62
N ALA A 535 -8.77 21.40 -23.71
CA ALA A 535 -9.22 22.05 -24.95
C ALA A 535 -10.43 22.99 -24.76
N LYS A 536 -11.29 22.74 -23.77
CA LYS A 536 -12.48 23.57 -23.48
C LYS A 536 -12.17 25.01 -23.03
N TYR A 537 -10.92 25.28 -22.64
CA TYR A 537 -10.45 26.60 -22.23
C TYR A 537 -9.76 27.37 -23.36
N HIS A 538 -9.70 26.80 -24.57
CA HIS A 538 -8.98 27.35 -25.74
C HIS A 538 -7.55 27.82 -25.41
N PRO A 539 -6.69 26.93 -24.86
CA PRO A 539 -5.31 27.25 -24.58
C PRO A 539 -4.49 27.41 -25.88
N GLU A 540 -3.39 28.13 -25.78
CA GLU A 540 -2.30 28.02 -26.74
C GLU A 540 -1.49 26.76 -26.43
N TRP A 541 -1.04 26.06 -27.47
CA TRP A 541 -0.44 24.76 -27.33
C TRP A 541 1.03 24.75 -27.73
N TYR A 542 1.88 24.28 -26.83
CA TYR A 542 3.33 24.28 -27.00
C TYR A 542 3.87 22.84 -27.04
N PRO A 543 4.67 22.46 -28.04
CA PRO A 543 5.13 21.07 -28.19
C PRO A 543 6.12 20.68 -27.10
N ARG A 544 5.98 19.45 -26.60
CA ARG A 544 6.88 18.81 -25.64
C ARG A 544 7.51 17.57 -26.27
N PHE A 545 8.81 17.37 -26.05
CA PHE A 545 9.61 16.36 -26.72
C PHE A 545 10.14 15.29 -25.76
N ILE A 546 10.32 14.08 -26.29
CA ILE A 546 11.16 13.05 -25.71
C ILE A 546 12.50 13.04 -26.45
N CYS A 547 13.61 13.13 -25.72
CA CYS A 547 14.96 13.02 -26.30
C CYS A 547 15.56 11.66 -25.97
N TYR A 548 16.23 11.03 -26.94
CA TYR A 548 16.76 9.67 -26.83
C TYR A 548 18.13 9.53 -27.49
N GLY A 549 19.01 8.69 -26.95
CA GLY A 549 20.31 8.43 -27.58
C GLY A 549 20.22 7.62 -28.87
N GLU A 550 19.80 6.35 -28.74
CA GLU A 550 19.73 5.41 -29.86
C GLU A 550 18.30 4.93 -30.11
N THR A 551 17.90 4.83 -31.38
CA THR A 551 16.56 4.36 -31.78
C THR A 551 16.25 2.96 -31.27
N ALA A 552 17.26 2.08 -31.21
CA ALA A 552 17.12 0.71 -30.67
C ALA A 552 16.71 0.69 -29.18
N SER A 553 16.94 1.79 -28.46
CA SER A 553 16.61 1.92 -27.04
C SER A 553 15.22 2.50 -26.79
N LEU A 554 14.48 2.95 -27.82
CA LEU A 554 13.18 3.60 -27.66
C LEU A 554 12.15 2.74 -26.90
N ALA A 555 12.14 1.42 -27.13
CA ALA A 555 11.23 0.53 -26.40
C ALA A 555 11.54 0.49 -24.89
N ARG A 556 12.83 0.43 -24.53
CA ARG A 556 13.29 0.45 -23.14
C ARG A 556 13.02 1.80 -22.48
N ILE A 557 13.23 2.89 -23.22
CA ILE A 557 12.92 4.25 -22.79
C ILE A 557 11.42 4.38 -22.55
N GLY A 558 10.56 3.89 -23.47
CA GLY A 558 9.11 3.89 -23.31
C GLY A 558 8.64 3.14 -22.05
N LEU A 559 9.24 1.98 -21.75
CA LEU A 559 8.97 1.26 -20.51
C LEU A 559 9.41 2.06 -19.28
N ALA A 560 10.64 2.57 -19.25
CA ALA A 560 11.16 3.36 -18.13
C ALA A 560 10.33 4.64 -17.90
N SER A 561 9.90 5.29 -18.97
CA SER A 561 9.00 6.44 -18.98
C SER A 561 7.63 6.10 -18.39
N GLY A 562 7.02 5.00 -18.82
CA GLY A 562 5.72 4.54 -18.29
C GLY A 562 5.80 4.19 -16.80
N ILE A 563 6.93 3.66 -16.34
CA ILE A 563 7.20 3.38 -14.92
C ILE A 563 7.35 4.67 -14.12
N ALA A 564 8.16 5.61 -14.61
CA ALA A 564 8.40 6.88 -13.94
C ALA A 564 7.12 7.71 -13.79
N GLU A 565 6.30 7.78 -14.84
CA GLU A 565 5.03 8.53 -14.85
C GLU A 565 3.88 7.81 -14.10
N GLY A 566 4.08 6.55 -13.66
CA GLY A 566 3.08 5.77 -12.94
C GLY A 566 1.99 5.13 -13.84
N PHE A 567 2.23 5.04 -15.15
CA PHE A 567 1.33 4.37 -16.10
C PHE A 567 1.55 2.85 -16.16
N VAL A 568 2.76 2.37 -15.93
CA VAL A 568 3.07 0.94 -15.95
C VAL A 568 3.37 0.49 -14.53
N PRO A 569 2.52 -0.36 -13.92
CA PRO A 569 2.88 -1.00 -12.66
C PRO A 569 4.10 -1.88 -12.95
N VAL A 570 5.21 -1.62 -12.27
CA VAL A 570 6.36 -2.53 -12.36
C VAL A 570 6.02 -3.75 -11.52
N PRO A 571 5.89 -4.95 -12.10
CA PRO A 571 5.94 -6.16 -11.31
C PRO A 571 7.38 -6.24 -10.82
N SER A 572 7.60 -5.83 -9.57
CA SER A 572 8.89 -6.05 -8.96
C SER A 572 9.01 -7.56 -8.69
N LEU A 573 10.18 -8.16 -8.89
CA LEU A 573 10.44 -9.51 -8.38
C LEU A 573 10.23 -9.61 -6.85
N ARG A 574 10.11 -8.47 -6.17
CA ARG A 574 9.71 -8.28 -4.76
C ARG A 574 8.19 -8.38 -4.50
N THR A 575 7.35 -8.17 -5.51
CA THR A 575 5.89 -8.39 -5.46
C THR A 575 5.52 -9.82 -5.85
N LEU A 576 6.43 -10.55 -6.52
CA LEU A 576 6.34 -12.00 -6.71
C LEU A 576 7.07 -12.79 -5.60
N TRP A 577 8.01 -12.18 -4.87
CA TRP A 577 8.74 -12.76 -3.72
C TRP A 577 8.66 -11.91 -2.44
N GLY A 578 7.50 -11.31 -2.16
CA GLY A 578 7.09 -10.78 -0.85
C GLY A 578 8.11 -9.95 -0.06
N LYS A 579 8.65 -8.84 -0.61
CA LYS A 579 9.32 -7.79 0.19
C LYS A 579 9.28 -6.39 -0.41
N GLY A 580 8.56 -5.50 0.27
CA GLY A 580 8.96 -4.09 0.39
C GLY A 580 7.93 -3.10 -0.09
N HIS A 581 6.97 -2.78 0.76
CA HIS A 581 6.43 -1.44 0.83
C HIS A 581 7.53 -0.50 1.33
N ARG A 582 7.74 0.61 0.64
CA ARG A 582 8.49 1.73 1.17
C ARG A 582 7.66 2.29 2.33
N THR A 583 8.17 2.20 3.54
CA THR A 583 7.84 3.17 4.58
C THR A 583 8.10 4.56 4.00
N THR A 584 7.16 5.47 4.18
CA THR A 584 7.43 6.89 4.14
C THR A 584 8.45 7.18 5.25
N ASP A 585 9.73 7.04 4.93
CA ASP A 585 10.80 7.60 5.74
C ASP A 585 10.56 9.11 5.77
N ARG A 586 9.94 9.55 6.86
CA ARG A 586 10.08 10.92 7.31
C ARG A 586 11.58 11.14 7.47
N PRO A 587 12.21 12.08 6.75
CA PRO A 587 13.62 12.36 6.95
C PRO A 587 13.84 12.67 8.43
N PRO A 588 15.01 12.34 9.01
CA PRO A 588 15.38 12.92 10.30
C PRO A 588 15.23 14.44 10.19
N ALA A 589 14.67 15.06 11.24
CA ALA A 589 14.53 16.50 11.34
C ALA A 589 15.84 17.19 10.89
N PRO A 590 15.77 18.29 10.11
CA PRO A 590 16.96 18.96 9.64
C PRO A 590 17.87 19.27 10.84
N LEU A 591 19.15 18.89 10.70
CA LEU A 591 20.23 19.42 11.52
C LEU A 591 20.09 20.93 11.55
N ALA A 592 20.22 21.48 12.75
CA ALA A 592 20.03 22.89 13.07
C ALA A 592 20.53 23.83 11.94
N PRO A 593 19.77 24.89 11.60
CA PRO A 593 20.21 25.85 10.60
C PRO A 593 21.59 26.43 11.00
N PRO A 594 22.48 26.71 10.02
CA PRO A 594 23.74 27.36 10.31
C PRO A 594 23.49 28.69 11.05
N PRO A 595 24.42 29.11 11.93
CA PRO A 595 24.21 30.28 12.75
C PRO A 595 23.92 31.50 11.86
N PRO A 596 22.88 32.29 12.18
CA PRO A 596 22.56 33.47 11.40
C PRO A 596 23.75 34.44 11.43
N THR A 597 24.26 34.78 10.25
CA THR A 597 25.06 35.99 10.06
C THR A 597 24.29 37.18 10.64
N ALA A 598 24.99 37.91 11.51
CA ALA A 598 24.46 38.93 12.40
C ALA A 598 23.35 39.81 11.78
N PRO A 599 22.18 39.95 12.43
CA PRO A 599 21.24 40.99 12.08
C PRO A 599 21.76 42.35 12.60
N ALA A 600 21.61 43.37 11.76
CA ALA A 600 21.71 44.77 12.16
C ALA A 600 20.68 45.08 13.27
N PRO A 601 20.95 46.04 14.17
CA PRO A 601 20.13 46.27 15.35
C PRO A 601 18.81 46.99 15.03
N ASP A 602 17.87 46.82 15.97
CA ASP A 602 16.58 47.50 16.19
C ASP A 602 15.35 46.93 15.45
N THR A 603 14.23 46.59 16.10
CA THR A 603 13.62 47.07 17.36
C THR A 603 12.78 45.96 18.04
N GLY A 604 12.61 46.06 19.37
CA GLY A 604 12.11 45.00 20.25
C GLY A 604 10.67 44.51 20.02
N ALA A 605 10.54 43.24 19.64
CA ALA A 605 9.33 42.45 19.85
C ALA A 605 9.57 41.48 21.02
N ALA A 606 8.70 41.55 22.04
CA ALA A 606 8.66 40.60 23.15
C ALA A 606 8.39 39.17 22.63
N PRO A 607 8.82 38.10 23.33
CA PRO A 607 8.55 36.73 22.92
C PRO A 607 7.04 36.50 22.77
N ALA A 608 6.61 35.95 21.64
CA ALA A 608 5.21 35.65 21.37
C ALA A 608 4.66 34.70 22.43
N ASP A 609 3.51 35.05 23.01
CA ASP A 609 2.79 34.23 23.98
C ASP A 609 2.42 32.88 23.33
N PRO A 610 2.94 31.74 23.84
CA PRO A 610 2.66 30.41 23.28
C PRO A 610 1.17 30.04 23.31
N ASP A 611 0.37 30.74 24.12
CA ASP A 611 -1.07 30.51 24.27
C ASP A 611 -1.94 31.46 23.41
N ALA A 612 -1.34 32.35 22.60
CA ALA A 612 -2.06 33.36 21.80
C ALA A 612 -3.02 32.76 20.74
N GLY A 613 -2.82 31.51 20.33
CA GLY A 613 -3.69 30.79 19.38
C GLY A 613 -4.76 29.90 20.03
N LEU A 614 -4.84 29.85 21.36
CA LEU A 614 -5.79 29.00 22.09
C LEU A 614 -7.13 29.72 22.34
N PRO A 615 -8.27 29.00 22.36
CA PRO A 615 -9.55 29.58 22.76
C PRO A 615 -9.48 30.20 24.16
N ASP A 616 -10.22 31.30 24.40
CA ASP A 616 -10.16 32.07 25.65
C ASP A 616 -10.34 31.23 26.91
N GLN A 617 -11.27 30.27 26.91
CA GLN A 617 -11.47 29.37 28.06
C GLN A 617 -10.26 28.47 28.34
N VAL A 618 -9.53 28.06 27.29
CA VAL A 618 -8.31 27.26 27.43
C VAL A 618 -7.20 28.14 28.01
N ARG A 619 -7.03 29.36 27.49
CA ARG A 619 -6.06 30.35 28.01
C ARG A 619 -6.27 30.64 29.50
N VAL A 620 -7.52 30.89 29.91
CA VAL A 620 -7.84 31.13 31.33
C VAL A 620 -7.45 29.93 32.21
N ARG A 621 -7.67 28.70 31.73
CA ARG A 621 -7.29 27.48 32.47
C ARG A 621 -5.77 27.30 32.53
N HIS A 622 -5.04 27.67 31.49
CA HIS A 622 -3.57 27.71 31.48
C HIS A 622 -3.04 28.74 32.49
N HIS A 623 -3.59 29.96 32.51
CA HIS A 623 -3.20 30.97 33.50
C HIS A 623 -3.48 30.51 34.95
N LYS A 624 -4.62 29.82 35.18
CA LYS A 624 -4.91 29.21 36.49
C LYS A 624 -3.89 28.11 36.84
N LEU A 625 -3.52 27.26 35.87
CA LEU A 625 -2.51 26.22 36.05
C LEU A 625 -1.17 26.83 36.48
N ASP A 626 -0.73 27.89 35.80
CA ASP A 626 0.54 28.56 36.10
C ASP A 626 0.52 29.25 37.47
N ARG A 627 -0.61 29.88 37.82
CA ARG A 627 -0.82 30.44 39.17
C ARG A 627 -0.70 29.37 40.26
N LEU A 628 -1.40 28.24 40.10
CA LEU A 628 -1.36 27.14 41.07
C LEU A 628 0.08 26.64 41.30
N ARG A 629 0.85 26.48 40.22
CA ARG A 629 2.26 26.08 40.28
C ARG A 629 3.13 27.12 40.99
N ALA A 630 2.93 28.41 40.69
CA ALA A 630 3.66 29.50 41.31
C ALA A 630 3.38 29.60 42.82
N GLU A 631 2.15 29.28 43.24
CA GLU A 631 1.73 29.21 44.65
C GLU A 631 2.20 27.92 45.36
N GLY A 632 2.89 27.01 44.65
CA GLY A 632 3.40 25.75 45.21
C GLY A 632 2.36 24.62 45.32
N THR A 633 1.17 24.80 44.74
CA THR A 633 0.15 23.75 44.65
C THR A 633 0.43 22.88 43.43
N ASP A 634 0.60 21.57 43.63
CA ASP A 634 0.70 20.62 42.52
C ASP A 634 -0.70 20.39 41.90
N PRO A 635 -0.94 20.78 40.63
CA PRO A 635 -2.22 20.58 39.96
C PRO A 635 -2.44 19.14 39.46
N TYR A 636 -1.42 18.28 39.56
CA TYR A 636 -1.43 16.86 39.17
C TYR A 636 -0.72 15.99 40.21
N PRO A 637 -1.15 16.02 41.49
CA PRO A 637 -0.44 15.39 42.59
C PRO A 637 -0.42 13.86 42.49
N VAL A 638 0.69 13.27 42.93
CA VAL A 638 0.83 11.82 43.17
C VAL A 638 0.59 11.49 44.65
N GLY A 639 0.13 10.28 44.94
CA GLY A 639 -0.07 9.82 46.33
C GLY A 639 -1.30 10.42 47.03
N VAL A 640 -2.29 10.88 46.27
CA VAL A 640 -3.57 11.37 46.83
C VAL A 640 -4.26 10.24 47.62
N ARG A 641 -4.88 10.60 48.75
CA ARG A 641 -5.65 9.65 49.56
C ARG A 641 -6.73 8.97 48.70
N PRO A 642 -6.81 7.63 48.70
CA PRO A 642 -7.84 6.93 47.94
C PRO A 642 -9.25 7.26 48.49
N PRO A 643 -10.28 7.31 47.63
CA PRO A 643 -11.65 7.47 48.08
C PRO A 643 -12.06 6.28 48.95
N THR A 644 -12.83 6.56 50.01
CA THR A 644 -13.40 5.54 50.91
C THR A 644 -14.56 4.77 50.27
N HIS A 645 -15.32 5.44 49.39
CA HIS A 645 -16.52 4.91 48.75
C HIS A 645 -16.60 5.38 47.30
N ALA A 646 -17.25 4.61 46.45
CA ALA A 646 -17.69 5.07 45.14
C ALA A 646 -18.87 6.05 45.30
N LEU A 647 -19.04 6.98 44.36
CA LEU A 647 -20.06 8.04 44.46
C LEU A 647 -21.50 7.53 44.57
N ALA A 648 -21.81 6.39 43.95
CA ALA A 648 -23.14 5.78 44.02
C ALA A 648 -23.42 5.09 45.38
N ASP A 649 -22.37 4.75 46.13
CA ASP A 649 -22.44 3.90 47.32
C ASP A 649 -22.13 4.66 48.62
N VAL A 650 -22.21 6.00 48.59
CA VAL A 650 -21.93 6.84 49.75
C VAL A 650 -23.01 6.62 50.83
N PRO A 651 -22.65 6.11 52.03
CA PRO A 651 -23.61 5.91 53.11
C PRO A 651 -24.01 7.26 53.73
N PRO A 652 -25.25 7.42 54.26
CA PRO A 652 -25.66 8.65 54.93
C PRO A 652 -25.13 8.75 56.37
N GLY A 653 -24.75 9.95 56.82
CA GLY A 653 -24.37 10.24 58.21
C GLY A 653 -22.94 9.86 58.59
N GLU A 654 -22.07 9.55 57.62
CA GLU A 654 -20.70 9.10 57.86
C GLU A 654 -19.68 10.12 57.36
N GLN A 655 -18.47 10.09 57.94
CA GLN A 655 -17.34 10.83 57.42
C GLN A 655 -16.73 10.07 56.26
N VAL A 656 -16.80 10.65 55.06
CA VAL A 656 -16.35 10.00 53.83
C VAL A 656 -15.31 10.85 53.10
N THR A 657 -14.41 10.17 52.38
CA THR A 657 -13.60 10.78 51.32
C THR A 657 -14.09 10.22 49.99
N VAL A 658 -14.48 11.11 49.07
CA VAL A 658 -14.94 10.77 47.72
C VAL A 658 -14.08 11.44 46.67
N ALA A 659 -14.03 10.88 45.46
CA ALA A 659 -13.24 11.41 44.35
C ALA A 659 -14.06 11.43 43.07
N GLY A 660 -13.89 12.45 42.24
CA GLY A 660 -14.55 12.49 40.95
C GLY A 660 -14.31 13.76 40.15
N ARG A 661 -14.84 13.76 38.93
CA ARG A 661 -14.80 14.90 38.02
C ARG A 661 -15.94 15.87 38.32
N ILE A 662 -15.64 17.16 38.40
CA ILE A 662 -16.64 18.21 38.55
C ILE A 662 -17.45 18.32 37.25
N MET A 663 -18.74 17.98 37.31
CA MET A 663 -19.65 18.03 36.15
C MET A 663 -20.50 19.31 36.12
N LEU A 664 -20.79 19.86 37.30
CA LEU A 664 -21.65 21.03 37.46
C LEU A 664 -21.25 21.79 38.72
N VAL A 665 -21.34 23.12 38.67
CA VAL A 665 -21.10 24.01 39.82
C VAL A 665 -22.25 25.02 39.88
N ARG A 666 -22.76 25.27 41.08
CA ARG A 666 -23.78 26.29 41.40
C ARG A 666 -23.27 27.10 42.60
N ASP A 667 -22.93 28.35 42.35
CA ASP A 667 -22.47 29.28 43.38
C ASP A 667 -23.63 30.18 43.82
N LEU A 668 -23.94 30.15 45.12
CA LEU A 668 -24.95 30.99 45.77
C LEU A 668 -24.31 31.99 46.76
N GLY A 669 -23.00 32.23 46.64
CA GLY A 669 -22.19 33.17 47.42
C GLY A 669 -21.82 32.68 48.81
N GLY A 670 -22.77 32.18 49.61
CA GLY A 670 -22.52 31.59 50.94
C GLY A 670 -22.35 30.07 50.95
N ILE A 671 -22.72 29.44 49.85
CA ILE A 671 -22.69 28.01 49.66
C ILE A 671 -22.45 27.73 48.18
N VAL A 672 -21.56 26.78 47.90
CA VAL A 672 -21.31 26.26 46.55
C VAL A 672 -21.72 24.80 46.51
N PHE A 673 -22.60 24.47 45.58
CA PHE A 673 -22.92 23.08 45.25
C PHE A 673 -22.17 22.66 44.01
N ALA A 674 -21.53 21.49 44.04
CA ALA A 674 -20.97 20.88 42.85
C ALA A 674 -21.45 19.43 42.71
N VAL A 675 -21.52 18.93 41.48
CA VAL A 675 -21.83 17.52 41.21
C VAL A 675 -20.55 16.86 40.74
N LEU A 676 -20.10 15.85 41.49
CA LEU A 676 -18.99 15.01 41.11
C LEU A 676 -19.50 13.80 40.33
N ARG A 677 -18.68 13.30 39.42
CA ARG A 677 -18.93 12.07 38.67
C ARG A 677 -17.70 11.17 38.68
N ASP A 678 -17.95 9.90 38.96
CA ASP A 678 -17.00 8.80 38.85
C ASP A 678 -17.57 7.71 37.91
N TRP A 679 -17.01 6.50 37.97
CA TRP A 679 -17.50 5.38 37.17
C TRP A 679 -18.85 4.82 37.64
N SER A 680 -19.15 4.94 38.94
CA SER A 680 -20.36 4.44 39.58
C SER A 680 -21.56 5.35 39.33
N GLY A 681 -21.38 6.67 39.38
CA GLY A 681 -22.49 7.60 39.26
C GLY A 681 -22.13 9.07 39.52
N ASP A 682 -23.16 9.83 39.86
CA ASP A 682 -23.07 11.25 40.21
C ASP A 682 -23.39 11.41 41.69
N HIS A 683 -22.71 12.32 42.38
CA HIS A 683 -23.03 12.68 43.76
C HIS A 683 -22.85 14.18 43.99
N GLN A 684 -23.71 14.78 44.81
CA GLN A 684 -23.63 16.19 45.14
C GLN A 684 -22.64 16.42 46.29
N ILE A 685 -21.84 17.49 46.17
CA ILE A 685 -21.07 18.04 47.27
C ILE A 685 -21.55 19.46 47.58
N ALA A 686 -21.42 19.87 48.83
CA ALA A 686 -21.68 21.23 49.27
C ALA A 686 -20.50 21.78 50.05
N LEU A 687 -20.05 22.99 49.70
CA LEU A 687 -19.06 23.76 50.44
C LEU A 687 -19.79 24.96 51.07
N THR A 688 -19.81 25.07 52.39
CA THR A 688 -20.51 26.14 53.13
C THR A 688 -19.53 27.12 53.77
N ARG A 689 -19.98 28.35 53.99
CA ARG A 689 -19.21 29.37 54.72
C ARG A 689 -19.03 29.05 56.21
N GLU A 690 -19.93 28.25 56.78
CA GLU A 690 -19.90 27.81 58.18
C GLU A 690 -18.86 26.70 58.44
N GLY A 691 -18.38 26.03 57.38
CA GLY A 691 -17.21 25.15 57.44
C GLY A 691 -15.89 25.93 57.48
N PRO A 692 -14.72 25.27 57.44
CA PRO A 692 -13.43 25.96 57.40
C PRO A 692 -13.35 26.85 56.16
N GLY A 693 -13.53 28.17 56.36
CA GLY A 693 -13.78 29.15 55.28
C GLY A 693 -12.71 29.23 54.19
N ALA A 694 -11.51 28.70 54.43
CA ALA A 694 -10.46 28.55 53.41
C ALA A 694 -10.86 27.57 52.29
N ALA A 695 -11.64 26.52 52.56
CA ALA A 695 -11.98 25.50 51.57
C ALA A 695 -12.90 26.05 50.47
N LEU A 696 -13.95 26.79 50.85
CA LEU A 696 -14.89 27.42 49.91
C LEU A 696 -14.19 28.48 49.05
N ALA A 697 -13.37 29.35 49.65
CA ALA A 697 -12.65 30.39 48.93
C ALA A 697 -11.65 29.81 47.90
N ARG A 698 -10.88 28.79 48.29
CA ARG A 698 -9.98 28.07 47.35
C ARG A 698 -10.77 27.41 46.22
N PHE A 699 -11.90 26.77 46.53
CA PHE A 699 -12.73 26.11 45.52
C PHE A 699 -13.19 27.08 44.44
N THR A 700 -13.75 28.23 44.82
CA THR A 700 -14.25 29.23 43.87
C THR A 700 -13.12 29.87 43.05
N ALA A 701 -11.92 30.00 43.60
CA ALA A 701 -10.76 30.54 42.88
C ALA A 701 -10.15 29.54 41.89
N ASP A 702 -10.02 28.28 42.28
CA ASP A 702 -9.11 27.32 41.65
C ASP A 702 -9.81 26.25 40.81
N ALA A 703 -11.01 25.81 41.23
CA ALA A 703 -11.74 24.73 40.59
C ALA A 703 -12.53 25.19 39.36
N ASP A 704 -12.53 24.37 38.31
CA ASP A 704 -13.33 24.54 37.10
C ASP A 704 -14.10 23.26 36.77
N ILE A 705 -15.19 23.40 36.01
CA ILE A 705 -15.90 22.24 35.44
C ILE A 705 -14.91 21.40 34.63
N GLY A 706 -14.94 20.09 34.85
CA GLY A 706 -14.05 19.12 34.25
C GLY A 706 -12.82 18.78 35.08
N ASP A 707 -12.48 19.55 36.11
CA ASP A 707 -11.38 19.18 37.02
C ASP A 707 -11.71 17.91 37.79
N HIS A 708 -10.68 17.15 38.17
CA HIS A 708 -10.80 16.04 39.11
C HIS A 708 -10.39 16.48 40.49
N ILE A 709 -11.20 16.12 41.50
CA ILE A 709 -10.94 16.48 42.89
C ILE A 709 -11.23 15.30 43.83
N THR A 710 -10.61 15.34 45.01
CA THR A 710 -11.07 14.60 46.19
C THR A 710 -11.73 15.53 47.16
N VAL A 711 -12.77 15.05 47.84
CA VAL A 711 -13.54 15.79 48.84
C VAL A 711 -13.67 14.92 50.08
N THR A 712 -13.32 15.47 51.24
CA THR A 712 -13.56 14.84 52.54
C THR A 712 -14.65 15.63 53.26
N GLY A 713 -15.64 14.94 53.83
CA GLY A 713 -16.78 15.59 54.46
C GLY A 713 -17.75 14.61 55.11
N ALA A 714 -18.76 15.16 55.78
CA ALA A 714 -19.85 14.37 56.35
C ALA A 714 -20.94 14.18 55.28
N SER A 715 -21.37 12.95 55.05
CA SER A 715 -22.50 12.66 54.18
C SER A 715 -23.83 12.91 54.89
N GLY A 716 -24.83 13.39 54.16
CA GLY A 716 -26.15 13.68 54.69
C GLY A 716 -27.15 14.03 53.59
N LEU A 717 -28.23 14.72 53.97
CA LEU A 717 -29.23 15.22 53.04
C LEU A 717 -29.21 16.75 53.05
N SER A 718 -29.35 17.35 51.88
CA SER A 718 -29.67 18.79 51.78
C SER A 718 -31.12 19.06 52.21
N ASP A 719 -31.48 20.34 52.38
CA ASP A 719 -32.85 20.77 52.70
C ASP A 719 -33.91 20.29 51.70
N ARG A 720 -33.48 19.91 50.48
CA ARG A 720 -34.33 19.35 49.42
C ARG A 720 -34.36 17.82 49.41
N GLY A 721 -33.73 17.16 50.37
CA GLY A 721 -33.62 15.71 50.44
C GLY A 721 -32.62 15.09 49.46
N GLU A 722 -31.78 15.89 48.80
CA GLU A 722 -30.74 15.36 47.88
C GLU A 722 -29.52 14.88 48.68
N PRO A 723 -29.07 13.61 48.53
CA PRO A 723 -27.85 13.09 49.14
C PRO A 723 -26.64 13.97 48.81
N THR A 724 -25.94 14.42 49.85
CA THR A 724 -24.88 15.42 49.72
C THR A 724 -23.74 15.14 50.69
N VAL A 725 -22.50 15.26 50.22
CA VAL A 725 -21.32 15.34 51.08
C VAL A 725 -21.03 16.80 51.41
N PHE A 726 -21.16 17.17 52.68
CA PHE A 726 -20.81 18.48 53.19
C PHE A 726 -19.29 18.54 53.42
N ALA A 727 -18.60 19.19 52.50
CA ALA A 727 -17.15 19.18 52.41
C ALA A 727 -16.50 19.93 53.58
N THR A 728 -15.64 19.23 54.31
CA THR A 728 -14.72 19.85 55.28
C THR A 728 -13.42 20.27 54.60
N ASP A 729 -12.95 19.51 53.60
CA ASP A 729 -11.76 19.84 52.81
C ASP A 729 -11.84 19.24 51.41
N TRP A 730 -11.07 19.79 50.48
CA TRP A 730 -10.95 19.27 49.12
C TRP A 730 -9.54 19.48 48.58
N GLN A 731 -9.16 18.63 47.63
CA GLN A 731 -7.87 18.70 46.95
C GLN A 731 -8.06 18.52 45.45
N LEU A 732 -7.39 19.37 44.65
CA LEU A 732 -7.29 19.20 43.20
C LEU A 732 -6.41 17.99 42.90
N THR A 733 -6.89 17.08 42.04
CA THR A 733 -6.16 15.86 41.65
C THR A 733 -5.83 15.81 40.16
N GLY A 734 -6.50 16.65 39.36
CA GLY A 734 -6.12 16.85 37.97
C GLY A 734 -6.82 18.05 37.36
N LYS A 735 -6.03 19.06 36.97
CA LYS A 735 -6.54 20.25 36.28
C LYS A 735 -6.94 19.92 34.84
N CYS A 736 -8.17 20.27 34.47
CA CYS A 736 -8.69 20.12 33.13
C CYS A 736 -8.45 21.40 32.34
N LEU A 737 -7.66 21.33 31.25
CA LEU A 737 -7.28 22.51 30.45
C LEU A 737 -8.28 22.82 29.32
N ARG A 738 -9.16 21.87 29.00
CA ARG A 738 -10.18 22.04 27.95
C ARG A 738 -11.57 21.95 28.56
N PRO A 739 -12.49 22.85 28.19
CA PRO A 739 -13.86 22.76 28.69
C PRO A 739 -14.53 21.48 28.22
N LEU A 740 -15.37 20.89 29.08
CA LEU A 740 -16.25 19.80 28.68
C LEU A 740 -17.33 20.32 27.70
N PRO A 741 -17.87 19.46 26.82
CA PRO A 741 -19.01 19.82 25.98
C PRO A 741 -20.19 20.33 26.81
N ASP A 742 -20.93 21.29 26.28
CA ASP A 742 -22.12 21.87 26.95
C ASP A 742 -23.11 20.77 27.33
N LYS A 743 -23.57 20.77 28.59
CA LYS A 743 -24.53 19.80 29.14
C LYS A 743 -25.87 19.78 28.38
N ARG A 744 -26.29 20.89 27.78
CA ARG A 744 -27.57 21.04 27.04
C ARG A 744 -27.46 20.61 25.58
N ARG A 745 -26.34 20.90 24.92
CA ARG A 745 -26.12 20.50 23.52
C ARG A 745 -25.47 19.12 23.39
N GLY A 746 -24.66 18.69 24.36
CA GLY A 746 -23.96 17.42 24.38
C GLY A 746 -23.01 17.21 23.19
N LEU A 747 -22.35 16.05 23.16
CA LEU A 747 -21.78 15.50 21.93
C LEU A 747 -22.92 14.86 21.13
N THR A 748 -23.70 15.64 20.40
CA THR A 748 -24.82 15.11 19.61
C THR A 748 -24.36 14.39 18.35
N ASP A 749 -23.29 14.89 17.71
CA ASP A 749 -22.70 14.30 16.51
C ASP A 749 -22.18 12.86 16.77
N PRO A 750 -22.75 11.84 16.11
CA PRO A 750 -22.30 10.45 16.22
C PRO A 750 -20.81 10.26 15.89
N GLU A 751 -20.27 11.01 14.92
CA GLU A 751 -18.86 10.89 14.55
C GLU A 751 -17.93 11.44 15.64
N ALA A 752 -18.26 12.61 16.21
CA ALA A 752 -17.54 13.17 17.35
C ALA A 752 -17.57 12.25 18.57
N ARG A 753 -18.69 11.55 18.85
CA ARG A 753 -18.76 10.56 19.95
C ARG A 753 -17.77 9.43 19.78
N VAL A 754 -17.67 8.92 18.56
CA VAL A 754 -16.74 7.82 18.23
C VAL A 754 -15.29 8.29 18.32
N ARG A 755 -14.97 9.48 17.79
CA ARG A 755 -13.61 10.05 17.82
C ARG A 755 -13.17 10.46 19.22
N LEU A 756 -14.06 11.08 19.98
CA LEU A 756 -13.80 11.61 21.33
C LEU A 756 -14.48 10.73 22.38
N ARG A 757 -14.30 9.41 22.30
CA ARG A 757 -14.96 8.45 23.21
C ARG A 757 -14.75 8.80 24.67
N HIS A 758 -13.56 9.27 25.05
CA HIS A 758 -13.27 9.68 26.43
C HIS A 758 -14.23 10.79 26.92
N LEU A 759 -14.63 11.73 26.05
CA LEU A 759 -15.64 12.74 26.39
C LEU A 759 -17.07 12.18 26.36
N ASP A 760 -17.38 11.26 25.44
CA ASP A 760 -18.68 10.57 25.41
C ASP A 760 -18.92 9.80 26.72
N LEU A 761 -17.91 9.06 27.21
CA LEU A 761 -17.97 8.33 28.48
C LEU A 761 -18.11 9.24 29.71
N VAL A 762 -17.49 10.42 29.68
CA VAL A 762 -17.63 11.42 30.75
C VAL A 762 -19.04 12.02 30.74
N THR A 763 -19.56 12.39 29.57
CA THR A 763 -20.81 13.17 29.47
C THR A 763 -22.06 12.30 29.53
N ARG A 764 -22.03 11.08 28.98
CA ARG A 764 -23.23 10.27 28.70
C ARG A 764 -23.21 8.94 29.48
N PRO A 765 -24.04 8.81 30.55
CA PRO A 765 -24.12 7.58 31.34
C PRO A 765 -24.44 6.33 30.50
N ALA A 766 -25.31 6.47 29.49
CA ALA A 766 -25.66 5.39 28.58
C ALA A 766 -24.45 4.75 27.88
N ALA A 767 -23.41 5.53 27.54
CA ALA A 767 -22.18 5.00 26.95
C ALA A 767 -21.44 4.07 27.92
N ARG A 768 -21.45 4.38 29.22
CA ARG A 768 -20.85 3.53 30.27
C ARG A 768 -21.64 2.24 30.46
N THR A 769 -22.97 2.32 30.42
CA THR A 769 -23.85 1.14 30.50
C THR A 769 -23.57 0.16 29.36
N VAL A 770 -23.39 0.66 28.12
CA VAL A 770 -23.04 -0.19 26.96
C VAL A 770 -21.69 -0.89 27.17
N LEU A 771 -20.67 -0.18 27.67
CA LEU A 771 -19.37 -0.81 27.96
C LEU A 771 -19.46 -1.86 29.08
N ARG A 772 -20.25 -1.61 30.13
CA ARG A 772 -20.49 -2.60 31.18
C ARG A 772 -21.22 -3.83 30.64
N ALA A 773 -22.26 -3.65 29.84
CA ALA A 773 -23.00 -4.74 29.19
C ALA A 773 -22.08 -5.56 28.27
N ARG A 774 -21.24 -4.91 27.47
CA ARG A 774 -20.21 -5.59 26.66
C ARG A 774 -19.28 -6.41 27.54
N SER A 775 -18.71 -5.81 28.59
CA SER A 775 -17.77 -6.47 29.49
C SER A 775 -18.41 -7.70 30.16
N ALA A 776 -19.67 -7.57 30.61
CA ALA A 776 -20.42 -8.66 31.22
C ALA A 776 -20.72 -9.79 30.22
N ALA A 777 -21.18 -9.47 29.01
CA ALA A 777 -21.45 -10.44 27.96
C ALA A 777 -20.19 -11.22 27.56
N VAL A 778 -19.07 -10.53 27.31
CA VAL A 778 -17.77 -11.15 26.99
C VAL A 778 -17.28 -12.05 28.13
N GLY A 779 -17.41 -11.58 29.38
CA GLY A 779 -17.09 -12.38 30.56
C GLY A 779 -17.95 -13.64 30.66
N ALA A 780 -19.26 -13.53 30.39
CA ALA A 780 -20.19 -14.66 30.44
C ALA A 780 -19.92 -15.70 29.36
N LEU A 781 -19.56 -15.30 28.13
CA LEU A 781 -19.14 -16.24 27.08
C LEU A 781 -17.96 -17.09 27.55
N ARG A 782 -16.91 -16.43 28.08
CA ARG A 782 -15.72 -17.12 28.61
C ARG A 782 -16.10 -18.07 29.73
N GLN A 783 -16.85 -17.61 30.73
CA GLN A 783 -17.26 -18.45 31.87
C GLN A 783 -18.16 -19.61 31.43
N GLY A 784 -19.02 -19.40 30.43
CA GLY A 784 -19.88 -20.44 29.87
C GLY A 784 -19.09 -21.59 29.24
N LEU A 785 -17.99 -21.30 28.55
CA LEU A 785 -17.11 -22.30 27.96
C LEU A 785 -16.21 -22.97 29.01
N LEU A 786 -15.60 -22.20 29.90
CA LEU A 786 -14.78 -22.73 31.00
C LEU A 786 -15.60 -23.68 31.89
N GLY A 787 -16.83 -23.32 32.24
CA GLY A 787 -17.74 -24.16 33.02
C GLY A 787 -18.15 -25.47 32.32
N ARG A 788 -17.98 -25.56 31.00
CA ARG A 788 -18.24 -26.76 30.17
C ARG A 788 -16.96 -27.56 29.86
N GLY A 789 -15.84 -27.18 30.45
CA GLY A 789 -14.55 -27.87 30.33
C GLY A 789 -13.74 -27.51 29.09
N TYR A 790 -14.05 -26.39 28.42
CA TYR A 790 -13.22 -25.90 27.32
C TYR A 790 -11.96 -25.21 27.85
N VAL A 791 -10.85 -25.41 27.14
CA VAL A 791 -9.56 -24.78 27.45
C VAL A 791 -9.39 -23.52 26.59
N GLU A 792 -9.19 -22.36 27.24
CA GLU A 792 -8.86 -21.10 26.55
C GLU A 792 -7.40 -21.14 26.10
N VAL A 793 -7.14 -20.86 24.83
CA VAL A 793 -5.79 -20.83 24.24
C VAL A 793 -5.55 -19.53 23.46
N GLU A 794 -4.29 -19.25 23.16
CA GLU A 794 -3.88 -18.15 22.29
C GLU A 794 -3.14 -18.72 21.08
N THR A 795 -3.68 -18.51 19.88
CA THR A 795 -3.03 -18.92 18.62
C THR A 795 -2.37 -17.72 17.92
N PRO A 796 -1.43 -17.94 16.98
CA PRO A 796 -0.72 -16.86 16.31
C PRO A 796 -1.66 -15.85 15.61
N VAL A 797 -1.51 -14.57 15.99
CA VAL A 797 -2.15 -13.43 15.30
C VAL A 797 -1.42 -13.08 14.01
N LEU A 798 -0.10 -13.26 13.98
CA LEU A 798 0.73 -13.11 12.79
C LEU A 798 0.96 -14.49 12.19
N GLN A 799 0.51 -14.69 10.95
CA GLN A 799 0.54 -15.97 10.24
C GLN A 799 1.33 -15.81 8.93
N GLN A 800 2.04 -16.85 8.51
CA GLN A 800 2.78 -16.82 7.23
C GLN A 800 1.88 -17.04 6.02
N ILE A 801 0.75 -17.71 6.24
CA ILE A 801 -0.27 -18.03 5.25
C ILE A 801 -1.60 -17.57 5.84
N HIS A 802 -2.47 -16.97 5.03
CA HIS A 802 -3.81 -16.59 5.48
C HIS A 802 -4.83 -17.66 5.07
N GLY A 803 -5.64 -18.10 6.02
CA GLY A 803 -6.65 -19.13 5.82
C GLY A 803 -7.64 -19.19 6.99
N GLY A 804 -8.58 -20.13 6.92
CA GLY A 804 -9.65 -20.28 7.92
C GLY A 804 -10.88 -19.39 7.68
N ALA A 805 -10.83 -18.46 6.73
CA ALA A 805 -12.00 -17.72 6.23
C ALA A 805 -11.77 -17.26 4.79
N ASN A 806 -12.85 -16.95 4.06
CA ASN A 806 -12.76 -16.25 2.78
C ASN A 806 -12.78 -14.74 3.07
N ALA A 807 -11.62 -14.13 3.22
CA ALA A 807 -11.49 -12.72 3.56
C ALA A 807 -10.10 -12.19 3.19
N ARG A 808 -10.05 -10.93 2.75
CA ARG A 808 -8.78 -10.28 2.43
C ARG A 808 -7.96 -10.01 3.71
N PRO A 809 -6.69 -10.46 3.81
CA PRO A 809 -5.88 -10.21 5.00
C PRO A 809 -5.26 -8.80 5.01
N PHE A 810 -4.81 -8.37 6.20
CA PHE A 810 -3.81 -7.30 6.31
C PHE A 810 -2.41 -7.88 6.20
N THR A 811 -1.59 -7.34 5.32
CA THR A 811 -0.19 -7.75 5.15
C THR A 811 0.73 -6.83 5.94
N THR A 812 1.73 -7.41 6.60
CA THR A 812 2.80 -6.71 7.31
C THR A 812 4.13 -7.41 7.06
N HIS A 813 5.22 -6.84 7.59
CA HIS A 813 6.57 -7.33 7.36
C HIS A 813 7.33 -7.52 8.69
N SER A 814 7.90 -8.71 8.88
CA SER A 814 8.79 -8.98 10.00
C SER A 814 10.22 -8.59 9.68
N ASN A 815 10.72 -7.52 10.29
CA ASN A 815 12.11 -7.08 10.08
C ASN A 815 13.15 -8.10 10.57
N ALA A 816 12.84 -8.87 11.63
CA ALA A 816 13.79 -9.80 12.25
C ALA A 816 13.97 -11.07 11.42
N TYR A 817 12.87 -11.62 10.90
CA TYR A 817 12.90 -12.81 10.07
C TYR A 817 12.98 -12.49 8.57
N ASP A 818 12.86 -11.20 8.23
CA ASP A 818 12.84 -10.70 6.85
C ASP A 818 11.84 -11.55 6.05
N LEU A 819 10.55 -11.52 6.42
CA LEU A 819 9.47 -12.22 5.71
C LEU A 819 8.14 -11.49 5.89
N ASP A 820 7.26 -11.63 4.91
CA ASP A 820 5.90 -11.08 4.99
C ASP A 820 5.03 -11.96 5.89
N LEU A 821 4.18 -11.30 6.67
CA LEU A 821 3.23 -11.91 7.59
C LEU A 821 1.85 -11.33 7.32
N TYR A 822 0.83 -12.10 7.63
CA TYR A 822 -0.57 -11.71 7.55
C TYR A 822 -1.14 -11.64 8.96
N LEU A 823 -1.92 -10.59 9.25
CA LEU A 823 -2.79 -10.63 10.42
C LEU A 823 -3.90 -11.65 10.16
N ARG A 824 -4.16 -12.52 11.14
CA ARG A 824 -5.12 -13.61 11.00
C ARG A 824 -6.52 -13.12 10.63
N ILE A 825 -7.13 -13.82 9.68
CA ILE A 825 -8.53 -13.65 9.26
C ILE A 825 -9.47 -14.61 10.00
N ALA A 826 -8.91 -15.68 10.59
CA ALA A 826 -9.54 -16.61 11.54
C ALA A 826 -8.44 -17.40 12.30
N PRO A 827 -8.65 -17.80 13.57
CA PRO A 827 -7.80 -18.76 14.28
C PRO A 827 -8.06 -20.24 13.93
N GLU A 828 -9.12 -20.55 13.17
CA GLU A 828 -9.61 -21.90 12.86
C GLU A 828 -8.52 -22.93 12.58
N LEU A 829 -7.61 -22.66 11.63
CA LEU A 829 -6.60 -23.64 11.22
C LEU A 829 -5.64 -24.01 12.36
N TYR A 830 -5.36 -23.11 13.29
CA TYR A 830 -4.49 -23.38 14.44
C TYR A 830 -5.25 -24.10 15.56
N LEU A 831 -6.52 -23.77 15.78
CA LEU A 831 -7.37 -24.48 16.75
C LEU A 831 -7.60 -25.94 16.33
N LYS A 832 -7.77 -26.21 15.02
CA LYS A 832 -7.81 -27.57 14.47
C LYS A 832 -6.51 -28.34 14.68
N ARG A 833 -5.34 -27.70 14.54
CA ARG A 833 -4.04 -28.32 14.87
C ARG A 833 -3.95 -28.74 16.34
N LEU A 834 -4.55 -27.96 17.25
CA LEU A 834 -4.63 -28.35 18.67
C LEU A 834 -5.56 -29.55 18.88
N CYS A 835 -6.66 -29.62 18.13
CA CYS A 835 -7.55 -30.79 18.15
C CYS A 835 -6.82 -32.06 17.69
N VAL A 836 -6.01 -31.98 16.62
CA VAL A 836 -5.10 -33.06 16.20
C VAL A 836 -4.13 -33.43 17.33
N GLY A 837 -3.60 -32.43 18.04
CA GLY A 837 -2.73 -32.61 19.20
C GLY A 837 -3.41 -33.24 20.43
N GLY A 838 -4.71 -33.52 20.37
CA GLY A 838 -5.47 -34.16 21.44
C GLY A 838 -6.20 -33.21 22.40
N LEU A 839 -6.27 -31.90 22.11
CA LEU A 839 -7.14 -30.99 22.87
C LEU A 839 -8.60 -31.22 22.44
N GLU A 840 -9.35 -31.93 23.27
CA GLU A 840 -10.73 -32.32 22.95
C GLU A 840 -11.72 -31.15 22.99
N LYS A 841 -11.53 -30.16 23.86
CA LYS A 841 -12.38 -28.95 23.95
C LYS A 841 -11.51 -27.72 24.08
N VAL A 842 -11.46 -26.92 23.03
CA VAL A 842 -10.58 -25.76 22.94
C VAL A 842 -11.35 -24.55 22.44
N PHE A 843 -11.02 -23.36 22.94
CA PHE A 843 -11.57 -22.13 22.39
C PHE A 843 -10.56 -20.99 22.45
N GLU A 844 -10.77 -20.01 21.59
CA GLU A 844 -10.07 -18.74 21.65
C GLU A 844 -11.08 -17.59 21.54
N LEU A 845 -10.95 -16.61 22.43
CA LEU A 845 -11.71 -15.37 22.43
C LEU A 845 -10.77 -14.21 22.13
N GLY A 846 -10.56 -13.93 20.84
CA GLY A 846 -9.46 -13.10 20.36
C GLY A 846 -9.84 -12.08 19.30
N ARG A 847 -8.86 -11.27 18.88
CA ARG A 847 -9.00 -10.30 17.78
C ARG A 847 -8.77 -10.98 16.44
N THR A 848 -9.57 -10.60 15.45
CA THR A 848 -9.47 -11.00 14.05
C THR A 848 -9.43 -9.76 13.18
N PHE A 849 -8.71 -9.84 12.05
CA PHE A 849 -8.44 -8.69 11.19
C PHE A 849 -8.82 -9.02 9.76
N ARG A 850 -9.72 -8.22 9.16
CA ARG A 850 -10.16 -8.38 7.77
C ARG A 850 -10.07 -7.03 7.06
N ASN A 851 -9.35 -7.01 5.94
CA ASN A 851 -9.07 -5.81 5.16
C ASN A 851 -10.23 -5.48 4.21
N GLU A 852 -11.37 -5.17 4.82
CA GLU A 852 -12.67 -4.97 4.19
C GLU A 852 -13.26 -3.59 4.55
N GLY A 853 -14.36 -3.22 3.90
CA GLY A 853 -15.03 -1.94 4.12
C GLY A 853 -15.67 -1.80 5.51
N VAL A 854 -15.55 -0.61 6.11
CA VAL A 854 -16.23 -0.28 7.38
C VAL A 854 -17.71 0.00 7.14
N SER A 855 -18.59 -0.65 7.91
CA SER A 855 -20.06 -0.49 7.82
C SER A 855 -20.68 -0.36 9.22
N PRO A 856 -22.01 -0.21 9.37
CA PRO A 856 -22.68 -0.28 10.67
C PRO A 856 -22.50 -1.63 11.39
N LYS A 857 -22.15 -2.69 10.65
CA LYS A 857 -21.96 -4.07 11.14
C LYS A 857 -20.50 -4.57 11.05
N HIS A 858 -19.64 -3.88 10.29
CA HIS A 858 -18.27 -4.30 10.00
C HIS A 858 -17.24 -3.29 10.50
N ASN A 859 -16.22 -3.79 11.22
CA ASN A 859 -15.02 -3.05 11.61
C ASN A 859 -13.79 -3.89 11.22
N PRO A 860 -12.71 -3.31 10.67
CA PRO A 860 -11.58 -4.09 10.15
C PRO A 860 -10.84 -4.93 11.19
N GLU A 861 -10.95 -4.54 12.47
CA GLU A 861 -10.53 -5.34 13.62
C GLU A 861 -11.74 -5.66 14.50
N PHE A 862 -12.01 -6.92 14.79
CA PHE A 862 -13.19 -7.31 15.57
C PHE A 862 -12.92 -8.55 16.42
N THR A 863 -13.68 -8.68 17.50
CA THR A 863 -13.55 -9.79 18.45
C THR A 863 -14.38 -10.96 17.96
N MET A 864 -13.73 -12.12 17.86
CA MET A 864 -14.36 -13.37 17.48
C MET A 864 -14.11 -14.41 18.56
N LEU A 865 -15.13 -15.22 18.82
CA LEU A 865 -15.02 -16.42 19.64
C LEU A 865 -15.02 -17.61 18.69
N GLU A 866 -13.97 -18.41 18.71
CA GLU A 866 -13.97 -19.73 18.06
C GLU A 866 -13.81 -20.83 19.10
N ALA A 867 -14.61 -21.89 18.99
CA ALA A 867 -14.59 -23.03 19.89
C ALA A 867 -14.71 -24.34 19.11
N TYR A 868 -13.94 -25.35 19.50
CA TYR A 868 -13.90 -26.67 18.87
C TYR A 868 -14.07 -27.76 19.93
N GLN A 869 -14.90 -28.74 19.62
CA GLN A 869 -15.15 -29.90 20.48
C GLN A 869 -15.05 -31.21 19.68
N ALA A 870 -14.10 -32.05 20.06
CA ALA A 870 -13.98 -33.42 19.58
C ALA A 870 -15.23 -34.24 19.94
N TYR A 871 -15.56 -35.16 19.05
CA TYR A 871 -16.75 -36.02 19.06
C TYR A 871 -18.09 -35.26 19.09
N ALA A 872 -18.10 -34.00 18.67
CA ALA A 872 -19.29 -33.20 18.44
C ALA A 872 -19.53 -32.99 16.94
N ASP A 873 -20.74 -32.55 16.60
CA ASP A 873 -21.13 -32.11 15.26
C ASP A 873 -21.80 -30.74 15.33
N TYR A 874 -22.23 -30.22 14.17
CA TYR A 874 -22.89 -28.93 14.09
C TYR A 874 -24.17 -28.80 14.94
N ASP A 875 -24.92 -29.87 15.23
CA ASP A 875 -26.13 -29.80 16.05
C ASP A 875 -25.76 -29.62 17.54
N VAL A 876 -24.66 -30.24 18.00
CA VAL A 876 -24.11 -29.96 19.35
C VAL A 876 -23.64 -28.50 19.46
N MET A 877 -22.99 -27.98 18.41
CA MET A 877 -22.56 -26.57 18.37
C MET A 877 -23.75 -25.61 18.36
N LEU A 878 -24.88 -26.00 17.77
CA LEU A 878 -26.13 -25.21 17.75
C LEU A 878 -26.63 -24.96 19.17
N ASP A 879 -26.74 -26.02 19.98
CA ASP A 879 -27.15 -25.91 21.38
C ASP A 879 -26.16 -25.09 22.21
N LEU A 880 -24.86 -25.31 22.00
CA LEU A 880 -23.81 -24.52 22.65
C LEU A 880 -23.96 -23.02 22.36
N ALA A 881 -24.11 -22.65 21.09
CA ALA A 881 -24.25 -21.26 20.67
C ALA A 881 -25.48 -20.59 21.31
N ARG A 882 -26.63 -21.30 21.29
CA ARG A 882 -27.86 -20.83 21.93
C ARG A 882 -27.67 -20.55 23.42
N GLU A 883 -27.10 -21.50 24.15
CA GLU A 883 -26.88 -21.38 25.60
C GLU A 883 -25.89 -20.27 25.95
N LEU A 884 -24.80 -20.13 25.19
CA LEU A 884 -23.80 -19.08 25.41
C LEU A 884 -24.39 -17.69 25.19
N ILE A 885 -25.19 -17.51 24.14
CA ILE A 885 -25.83 -16.23 23.81
C ILE A 885 -26.90 -15.86 24.85
N GLN A 886 -27.74 -16.82 25.28
CA GLN A 886 -28.72 -16.61 26.35
C GLN A 886 -28.06 -16.25 27.69
N GLY A 887 -26.93 -16.91 28.01
CA GLY A 887 -26.12 -16.58 29.17
C GLY A 887 -25.51 -15.18 29.10
N ALA A 888 -24.98 -14.79 27.94
CA ALA A 888 -24.44 -13.46 27.70
C ALA A 888 -25.53 -12.35 27.81
N ALA A 889 -26.73 -12.61 27.29
CA ALA A 889 -27.89 -11.72 27.44
C ALA A 889 -28.27 -11.54 28.92
N THR A 890 -28.36 -12.65 29.66
CA THR A 890 -28.67 -12.63 31.09
C THR A 890 -27.60 -11.89 31.90
N ALA A 891 -26.32 -12.04 31.58
CA ALA A 891 -25.25 -11.29 32.24
C ALA A 891 -25.29 -9.79 31.93
N ALA A 892 -25.70 -9.40 30.72
CA ALA A 892 -25.79 -8.01 30.30
C ALA A 892 -27.03 -7.29 30.87
N HIS A 893 -28.18 -7.96 30.92
CA HIS A 893 -29.49 -7.34 31.22
C HIS A 893 -30.24 -7.93 32.42
N GLY A 894 -29.74 -9.02 33.02
CA GLY A 894 -30.42 -9.77 34.08
C GLY A 894 -31.45 -10.79 33.58
N ALA A 895 -31.73 -10.83 32.28
CA ALA A 895 -32.67 -11.76 31.64
C ALA A 895 -32.21 -12.09 30.20
N PRO A 896 -32.66 -13.19 29.58
CA PRO A 896 -32.32 -13.56 28.21
C PRO A 896 -33.10 -12.69 27.21
N VAL A 897 -32.73 -11.41 27.11
CA VAL A 897 -33.37 -10.43 26.22
C VAL A 897 -32.39 -9.82 25.22
N ALA A 898 -32.87 -9.53 24.02
CA ALA A 898 -32.17 -8.76 22.99
C ALA A 898 -32.94 -7.46 22.70
N ARG A 899 -32.26 -6.46 22.13
CA ARG A 899 -32.85 -5.14 21.88
C ARG A 899 -32.80 -4.76 20.41
N ARG A 900 -33.87 -4.15 19.90
CA ARG A 900 -33.90 -3.52 18.58
C ARG A 900 -34.69 -2.21 18.65
N GLY A 901 -34.00 -1.09 18.45
CA GLY A 901 -34.59 0.23 18.69
C GLY A 901 -34.93 0.40 20.18
N THR A 902 -36.19 0.69 20.48
CA THR A 902 -36.70 0.84 21.87
C THR A 902 -37.34 -0.43 22.42
N GLU A 903 -37.43 -1.49 21.63
CA GLU A 903 -38.12 -2.72 21.99
C GLU A 903 -37.15 -3.78 22.53
N GLU A 904 -37.64 -4.56 23.49
CA GLU A 904 -36.96 -5.73 24.03
C GLU A 904 -37.67 -7.00 23.55
N TYR A 905 -36.87 -7.99 23.17
CA TYR A 905 -37.33 -9.27 22.64
C TYR A 905 -36.81 -10.38 23.55
N ASP A 906 -37.71 -11.22 24.05
CA ASP A 906 -37.34 -12.44 24.77
C ASP A 906 -36.71 -13.44 23.80
N ILE A 907 -35.50 -13.90 24.14
CA ILE A 907 -34.73 -14.88 23.36
C ILE A 907 -34.53 -16.18 24.12
N SER A 908 -35.29 -16.41 25.20
CA SER A 908 -35.31 -17.65 25.97
C SER A 908 -35.84 -18.84 25.16
N GLY A 909 -35.58 -20.05 25.67
CA GLY A 909 -36.07 -21.29 25.04
C GLY A 909 -35.31 -21.70 23.77
N PRO A 910 -35.85 -22.67 23.01
CA PRO A 910 -35.26 -23.12 21.75
C PRO A 910 -35.56 -22.13 20.61
N TRP A 911 -34.66 -22.08 19.62
CA TRP A 911 -34.82 -21.23 18.42
C TRP A 911 -35.20 -22.07 17.19
N PRO A 912 -35.92 -21.51 16.21
CA PRO A 912 -36.27 -22.23 14.99
C PRO A 912 -35.03 -22.68 14.21
N VAL A 913 -35.11 -23.89 13.64
CA VAL A 913 -34.07 -24.47 12.78
C VAL A 913 -34.70 -24.75 11.42
N LYS A 914 -34.14 -24.18 10.35
CA LYS A 914 -34.61 -24.32 8.97
C LYS A 914 -33.48 -24.72 8.06
N THR A 915 -33.75 -25.47 7.00
CA THR A 915 -32.75 -25.70 5.94
C THR A 915 -32.68 -24.48 5.01
N VAL A 916 -31.52 -24.18 4.43
CA VAL A 916 -31.35 -23.04 3.50
C VAL A 916 -32.32 -23.16 2.31
N TYR A 917 -32.38 -24.34 1.68
CA TYR A 917 -33.31 -24.60 0.57
C TYR A 917 -34.78 -24.56 1.00
N GLY A 918 -35.12 -25.00 2.21
CA GLY A 918 -36.47 -24.90 2.74
C GLY A 918 -36.90 -23.45 2.94
N ALA A 919 -36.04 -22.64 3.57
CA ALA A 919 -36.29 -21.22 3.78
C ALA A 919 -36.41 -20.43 2.47
N LEU A 920 -35.57 -20.75 1.47
CA LEU A 920 -35.67 -20.18 0.13
C LEU A 920 -36.95 -20.60 -0.58
N SER A 921 -37.35 -21.88 -0.47
CA SER A 921 -38.59 -22.38 -1.07
C SER A 921 -39.82 -21.65 -0.50
N GLU A 922 -39.84 -21.44 0.83
CA GLU A 922 -40.87 -20.62 1.49
C GLU A 922 -40.87 -19.18 0.96
N ALA A 923 -39.70 -18.53 0.87
CA ALA A 923 -39.57 -17.15 0.43
C ALA A 923 -39.96 -16.93 -1.04
N LEU A 924 -39.70 -17.93 -1.90
CA LEU A 924 -39.99 -17.89 -3.34
C LEU A 924 -41.41 -18.37 -3.69
N GLY A 925 -42.07 -19.06 -2.76
CA GLY A 925 -43.35 -19.74 -2.99
C GLY A 925 -43.24 -20.92 -3.97
N GLU A 926 -42.04 -21.44 -4.18
CA GLU A 926 -41.75 -22.50 -5.15
C GLU A 926 -40.62 -23.38 -4.62
N GLU A 927 -40.79 -24.70 -4.72
CA GLU A 927 -39.81 -25.66 -4.23
C GLU A 927 -38.50 -25.62 -5.04
N ILE A 928 -37.39 -25.45 -4.31
CA ILE A 928 -36.03 -25.58 -4.80
C ILE A 928 -35.22 -26.54 -3.91
N GLY A 929 -34.25 -27.23 -4.49
CA GLY A 929 -33.34 -28.10 -3.75
C GLY A 929 -31.92 -28.11 -4.33
N PRO A 930 -31.02 -28.93 -3.78
CA PRO A 930 -29.61 -28.98 -4.19
C PRO A 930 -29.37 -29.43 -5.64
N GLY A 931 -30.38 -30.03 -6.29
CA GLY A 931 -30.33 -30.46 -7.69
C GLY A 931 -31.02 -29.51 -8.68
N THR A 932 -31.48 -28.33 -8.24
CA THR A 932 -32.14 -27.38 -9.13
C THR A 932 -31.18 -26.87 -10.21
N GLU A 933 -31.56 -26.96 -11.48
CA GLU A 933 -30.75 -26.49 -12.61
C GLU A 933 -30.48 -24.98 -12.55
N LEU A 934 -29.27 -24.56 -12.96
CA LEU A 934 -28.84 -23.16 -12.96
C LEU A 934 -29.79 -22.24 -13.72
N LEU A 935 -30.27 -22.67 -14.90
CA LEU A 935 -31.23 -21.90 -15.69
C LEU A 935 -32.57 -21.68 -14.98
N ARG A 936 -32.94 -22.57 -14.06
CA ARG A 936 -34.13 -22.38 -13.20
C ARG A 936 -33.81 -21.41 -12.07
N LEU A 937 -32.63 -21.51 -11.45
CA LEU A 937 -32.18 -20.55 -10.44
C LEU A 937 -32.11 -19.11 -10.99
N HIS A 938 -31.57 -18.91 -12.19
CA HIS A 938 -31.55 -17.61 -12.87
C HIS A 938 -32.95 -17.03 -13.10
N ARG A 939 -33.90 -17.86 -13.56
CA ARG A 939 -35.30 -17.44 -13.73
C ARG A 939 -35.95 -17.01 -12.41
N LEU A 940 -35.63 -17.71 -11.32
CA LEU A 940 -36.10 -17.35 -9.97
C LEU A 940 -35.43 -16.06 -9.47
N CYS A 941 -34.15 -15.87 -9.76
CA CYS A 941 -33.43 -14.62 -9.46
C CYS A 941 -34.02 -13.43 -10.22
N ASP A 942 -34.29 -13.58 -11.52
CA ASP A 942 -34.93 -12.53 -12.34
C ASP A 942 -36.32 -12.17 -11.78
N ARG A 943 -37.11 -13.16 -11.35
CA ARG A 943 -38.42 -12.97 -10.72
C ARG A 943 -38.32 -12.26 -9.37
N ALA A 944 -37.34 -12.64 -8.55
CA ALA A 944 -37.12 -12.12 -7.21
C ALA A 944 -36.28 -10.82 -7.18
N LYS A 945 -35.75 -10.39 -8.34
CA LYS A 945 -34.81 -9.27 -8.50
C LYS A 945 -33.50 -9.44 -7.71
N VAL A 946 -33.00 -10.67 -7.66
CA VAL A 946 -31.69 -11.01 -7.11
C VAL A 946 -30.68 -10.93 -8.26
N PRO A 947 -29.60 -10.13 -8.16
CA PRO A 947 -28.55 -10.09 -9.17
C PRO A 947 -27.71 -11.37 -9.15
N TYR A 948 -27.18 -11.74 -10.31
CA TYR A 948 -26.20 -12.80 -10.50
C TYR A 948 -25.29 -12.44 -11.68
N THR A 949 -24.09 -13.01 -11.73
CA THR A 949 -23.12 -12.85 -12.82
C THR A 949 -23.08 -14.08 -13.73
N ALA A 950 -22.41 -13.97 -14.88
CA ALA A 950 -22.27 -15.10 -15.81
C ALA A 950 -21.29 -16.18 -15.31
N ASP A 951 -20.42 -15.83 -14.37
CA ASP A 951 -19.40 -16.73 -13.82
C ASP A 951 -19.90 -17.48 -12.57
N ASP A 952 -21.02 -17.04 -11.98
CA ASP A 952 -21.61 -17.62 -10.77
C ASP A 952 -22.05 -19.07 -10.99
N GLN A 953 -21.61 -19.96 -10.09
CA GLN A 953 -22.04 -21.35 -10.07
C GLN A 953 -23.37 -21.49 -9.31
N PRO A 954 -24.09 -22.63 -9.42
CA PRO A 954 -25.37 -22.82 -8.74
C PRO A 954 -25.34 -22.53 -7.23
N ALA A 955 -24.24 -22.87 -6.56
CA ALA A 955 -24.06 -22.61 -5.13
C ALA A 955 -23.92 -21.11 -4.80
N ASP A 956 -23.22 -20.35 -5.64
CA ASP A 956 -23.05 -18.90 -5.50
C ASP A 956 -24.40 -18.19 -5.66
N VAL A 957 -25.19 -18.61 -6.65
CA VAL A 957 -26.55 -18.08 -6.87
C VAL A 957 -27.47 -18.39 -5.69
N VAL A 958 -27.40 -19.61 -5.13
CA VAL A 958 -28.18 -19.98 -3.93
C VAL A 958 -27.79 -19.12 -2.72
N LEU A 959 -26.50 -18.82 -2.55
CA LEU A 959 -26.02 -17.97 -1.47
C LEU A 959 -26.52 -16.53 -1.61
N GLU A 960 -26.43 -15.92 -2.80
CA GLU A 960 -26.99 -14.57 -3.07
C GLU A 960 -28.51 -14.52 -2.83
N MET A 961 -29.24 -15.56 -3.22
CA MET A 961 -30.66 -15.67 -2.93
C MET A 961 -30.92 -15.75 -1.42
N TYR A 962 -30.15 -16.56 -0.69
CA TYR A 962 -30.27 -16.73 0.76
C TYR A 962 -30.05 -15.40 1.49
N GLU A 963 -28.97 -14.69 1.17
CA GLU A 963 -28.63 -13.42 1.81
C GLU A 963 -29.77 -12.39 1.66
N ARG A 964 -30.29 -12.19 0.44
CA ARG A 964 -31.30 -11.15 0.15
C ARG A 964 -32.73 -11.54 0.52
N LEU A 965 -33.09 -12.81 0.36
CA LEU A 965 -34.48 -13.26 0.52
C LEU A 965 -34.77 -13.83 1.91
N VAL A 966 -33.74 -14.33 2.60
CA VAL A 966 -33.89 -15.01 3.89
C VAL A 966 -33.15 -14.25 4.99
N GLU A 967 -31.83 -14.08 4.87
CA GLU A 967 -31.02 -13.47 5.93
C GLU A 967 -31.53 -12.07 6.28
N GLU A 968 -31.55 -11.14 5.32
CA GLU A 968 -31.95 -9.73 5.52
C GLU A 968 -33.34 -9.56 6.16
N ARG A 969 -34.23 -10.54 5.98
CA ARG A 969 -35.63 -10.50 6.44
C ARG A 969 -35.85 -11.19 7.79
N THR A 970 -34.86 -11.93 8.27
CA THR A 970 -34.95 -12.70 9.53
C THR A 970 -35.09 -11.75 10.72
N GLN A 971 -36.07 -12.00 11.59
CA GLN A 971 -36.35 -11.15 12.75
C GLN A 971 -35.76 -11.74 14.03
N LEU A 972 -36.32 -12.84 14.54
CA LEU A 972 -35.84 -13.49 15.75
C LEU A 972 -34.70 -14.47 15.45
N PRO A 973 -33.85 -14.81 16.45
CA PRO A 973 -32.79 -15.79 16.30
C PRO A 973 -33.29 -17.07 15.62
N THR A 974 -32.70 -17.40 14.47
CA THR A 974 -33.07 -18.57 13.67
C THR A 974 -31.79 -19.21 13.13
N PHE A 975 -31.68 -20.53 13.24
CA PHE A 975 -30.60 -21.29 12.63
C PHE A 975 -31.00 -21.71 11.22
N TYR A 976 -30.18 -21.36 10.24
CA TYR A 976 -30.30 -21.83 8.87
C TYR A 976 -29.20 -22.85 8.61
N LYS A 977 -29.55 -24.07 8.25
CA LYS A 977 -28.61 -25.19 8.12
C LYS A 977 -28.61 -25.85 6.75
N ASP A 978 -27.60 -26.69 6.54
CA ASP A 978 -27.40 -27.51 5.35
C ASP A 978 -27.14 -26.66 4.09
N PHE A 979 -26.07 -25.86 4.14
CA PHE A 979 -25.61 -25.02 3.03
C PHE A 979 -25.05 -25.85 1.85
N PRO A 980 -24.96 -25.29 0.63
CA PRO A 980 -24.27 -25.96 -0.47
C PRO A 980 -22.80 -26.26 -0.13
N THR A 981 -22.31 -27.43 -0.55
CA THR A 981 -20.93 -27.87 -0.26
C THR A 981 -19.88 -26.98 -0.91
N ASP A 982 -20.12 -26.52 -2.14
CA ASP A 982 -19.12 -25.79 -2.94
C ASP A 982 -18.71 -24.44 -2.34
N VAL A 983 -19.56 -23.86 -1.47
CA VAL A 983 -19.29 -22.60 -0.74
C VAL A 983 -18.81 -22.84 0.70
N SER A 984 -18.57 -24.10 1.08
CA SER A 984 -18.20 -24.51 2.45
C SER A 984 -16.88 -25.30 2.46
N PRO A 985 -15.73 -24.65 2.16
CA PRO A 985 -14.46 -25.33 1.87
C PRO A 985 -13.84 -26.08 3.06
N LEU A 986 -14.19 -25.72 4.29
CA LEU A 986 -13.67 -26.31 5.53
C LEU A 986 -14.69 -27.21 6.25
N THR A 987 -15.88 -27.35 5.69
CA THR A 987 -17.00 -28.07 6.33
C THR A 987 -17.19 -29.45 5.72
N ARG A 988 -17.50 -30.44 6.56
CA ARG A 988 -17.81 -31.79 6.12
C ARG A 988 -19.09 -31.80 5.26
N GLN A 989 -19.10 -32.65 4.23
CA GLN A 989 -20.32 -32.95 3.47
C GLN A 989 -21.40 -33.52 4.38
N HIS A 990 -22.65 -33.23 4.06
CA HIS A 990 -23.81 -33.76 4.77
C HIS A 990 -23.85 -35.28 4.65
N ARG A 991 -24.11 -35.95 5.78
CA ARG A 991 -24.07 -37.42 5.87
C ARG A 991 -25.08 -38.15 4.97
N THR A 992 -26.12 -37.45 4.48
CA THR A 992 -27.16 -38.03 3.60
C THR A 992 -27.16 -37.49 2.16
N ASP A 993 -26.72 -36.25 1.90
CA ASP A 993 -26.68 -35.65 0.56
C ASP A 993 -25.37 -34.87 0.41
N ALA A 994 -24.41 -35.42 -0.31
CA ALA A 994 -23.07 -34.85 -0.45
C ALA A 994 -23.02 -33.49 -1.17
N ARG A 995 -24.13 -33.03 -1.77
CA ARG A 995 -24.25 -31.67 -2.32
C ARG A 995 -24.40 -30.61 -1.23
N LEU A 996 -24.80 -31.02 -0.02
CA LEU A 996 -24.95 -30.16 1.15
C LEU A 996 -23.77 -30.35 2.10
N ALA A 997 -23.50 -29.34 2.94
CA ALA A 997 -22.51 -29.35 4.00
C ALA A 997 -23.20 -29.26 5.36
N GLU A 998 -22.66 -29.93 6.39
CA GLU A 998 -23.15 -29.83 7.78
C GLU A 998 -22.68 -28.51 8.41
N ARG A 999 -23.24 -27.42 7.90
CA ARG A 999 -23.03 -26.03 8.33
C ARG A 999 -24.35 -25.43 8.75
N TRP A 1000 -24.32 -24.57 9.75
CA TRP A 1000 -25.40 -23.60 9.97
C TRP A 1000 -24.87 -22.20 10.18
N ASP A 1001 -25.70 -21.22 9.83
CA ASP A 1001 -25.53 -19.81 10.17
C ASP A 1001 -26.69 -19.39 11.10
N LEU A 1002 -26.37 -18.69 12.18
CA LEU A 1002 -27.33 -18.13 13.13
C LEU A 1002 -27.62 -16.69 12.75
N VAL A 1003 -28.87 -16.39 12.42
CA VAL A 1003 -29.29 -15.05 11.98
C VAL A 1003 -30.31 -14.47 12.94
N ALA A 1004 -30.12 -13.20 13.32
CA ALA A 1004 -31.10 -12.42 14.05
C ALA A 1004 -31.11 -10.96 13.58
N PHE A 1005 -32.29 -10.35 13.52
CA PHE A 1005 -32.51 -8.97 13.06
C PHE A 1005 -31.81 -8.63 11.74
N GLY A 1006 -31.82 -9.55 10.78
CA GLY A 1006 -31.22 -9.39 9.47
C GLY A 1006 -29.70 -9.40 9.48
N THR A 1007 -29.06 -10.06 10.46
CA THR A 1007 -27.61 -10.12 10.61
C THR A 1007 -27.19 -11.50 11.11
N GLU A 1008 -26.24 -12.11 10.42
CA GLU A 1008 -25.52 -13.31 10.88
C GLU A 1008 -24.72 -13.02 12.16
N LEU A 1009 -25.02 -13.71 13.26
CA LEU A 1009 -24.34 -13.61 14.55
C LEU A 1009 -23.14 -14.57 14.67
N GLY A 1010 -23.15 -15.65 13.90
CA GLY A 1010 -22.09 -16.63 13.81
C GLY A 1010 -22.52 -17.89 13.09
N THR A 1011 -21.61 -18.85 13.03
CA THR A 1011 -21.69 -20.03 12.18
C THR A 1011 -21.05 -21.22 12.88
N ALA A 1012 -21.44 -22.45 12.53
CA ALA A 1012 -20.78 -23.65 13.03
C ALA A 1012 -20.85 -24.81 12.04
N TYR A 1013 -19.89 -25.72 12.19
CA TYR A 1013 -19.62 -26.80 11.25
C TYR A 1013 -19.47 -28.14 11.96
N SER A 1014 -19.85 -29.22 11.29
CA SER A 1014 -19.14 -30.48 11.45
C SER A 1014 -17.86 -30.37 10.64
N GLU A 1015 -16.71 -30.37 11.31
CA GLU A 1015 -15.44 -30.05 10.68
C GLU A 1015 -15.03 -31.08 9.64
N LEU A 1016 -14.47 -30.61 8.52
CA LEU A 1016 -13.85 -31.49 7.54
C LEU A 1016 -12.51 -31.99 8.09
N THR A 1017 -12.48 -33.25 8.51
CA THR A 1017 -11.28 -33.90 9.08
C THR A 1017 -10.56 -34.81 8.08
N ASP A 1018 -11.14 -35.05 6.89
CA ASP A 1018 -10.52 -35.84 5.83
C ASP A 1018 -9.42 -35.01 5.12
N PRO A 1019 -8.13 -35.35 5.29
CA PRO A 1019 -7.03 -34.57 4.72
C PRO A 1019 -7.00 -34.60 3.19
N VAL A 1020 -7.48 -35.69 2.56
CA VAL A 1020 -7.46 -35.84 1.10
C VAL A 1020 -8.50 -34.93 0.47
N GLU A 1021 -9.72 -34.92 1.01
CA GLU A 1021 -10.77 -34.02 0.57
C GLU A 1021 -10.44 -32.56 0.92
N GLN A 1022 -9.88 -32.30 2.11
CA GLN A 1022 -9.47 -30.95 2.51
C GLN A 1022 -8.40 -30.38 1.56
N ARG A 1023 -7.41 -31.20 1.15
CA ARG A 1023 -6.41 -30.82 0.15
C ARG A 1023 -7.06 -30.48 -1.19
N ARG A 1024 -8.02 -31.28 -1.65
CA ARG A 1024 -8.75 -31.03 -2.91
C ARG A 1024 -9.41 -29.65 -2.88
N ARG A 1025 -10.10 -29.32 -1.79
CA ARG A 1025 -10.82 -28.03 -1.62
C ARG A 1025 -9.89 -26.83 -1.51
N LEU A 1026 -8.82 -26.92 -0.70
CA LEU A 1026 -7.85 -25.83 -0.59
C LEU A 1026 -7.08 -25.61 -1.90
N THR A 1027 -6.82 -26.68 -2.67
CA THR A 1027 -6.22 -26.55 -4.01
C THR A 1027 -7.16 -25.82 -4.97
N GLU A 1028 -8.47 -26.08 -4.89
CA GLU A 1028 -9.47 -25.37 -5.69
C GLU A 1028 -9.54 -23.88 -5.31
N GLN A 1029 -9.59 -23.57 -4.01
CA GLN A 1029 -9.55 -22.19 -3.51
C GLN A 1029 -8.27 -21.46 -3.94
N SER A 1030 -7.11 -22.10 -3.79
CA SER A 1030 -5.82 -21.52 -4.23
C SER A 1030 -5.78 -21.25 -5.75
N ARG A 1031 -6.46 -22.06 -6.57
CA ARG A 1031 -6.63 -21.79 -8.01
C ARG A 1031 -7.52 -20.57 -8.27
N ARG A 1032 -8.57 -20.37 -7.48
CA ARG A 1032 -9.41 -19.15 -7.55
C ARG A 1032 -8.60 -17.91 -7.15
N ALA A 1033 -7.79 -18.02 -6.10
CA ALA A 1033 -6.85 -16.97 -5.70
C ALA A 1033 -5.86 -16.61 -6.83
N ALA A 1034 -5.27 -17.61 -7.48
CA ALA A 1034 -4.42 -17.41 -8.66
C ALA A 1034 -5.17 -16.82 -9.87
N GLY A 1035 -6.48 -17.02 -9.95
CA GLY A 1035 -7.39 -16.43 -10.94
C GLY A 1035 -7.75 -14.97 -10.67
N GLY A 1036 -7.31 -14.40 -9.54
CA GLY A 1036 -7.50 -12.99 -9.19
C GLY A 1036 -8.54 -12.73 -8.09
N ASP A 1037 -9.03 -13.76 -7.40
CA ASP A 1037 -9.89 -13.60 -6.23
C ASP A 1037 -9.04 -13.28 -4.97
N PRO A 1038 -9.13 -12.05 -4.41
CA PRO A 1038 -8.32 -11.64 -3.26
C PRO A 1038 -8.82 -12.17 -1.91
N GLU A 1039 -9.98 -12.85 -1.87
CA GLU A 1039 -10.58 -13.39 -0.64
C GLU A 1039 -10.43 -14.91 -0.53
N ALA A 1040 -10.07 -15.60 -1.62
CA ALA A 1040 -9.87 -17.04 -1.63
C ALA A 1040 -8.68 -17.49 -0.76
N MET A 1041 -8.86 -18.63 -0.09
CA MET A 1041 -7.85 -19.18 0.83
C MET A 1041 -6.57 -19.63 0.11
N GLU A 1042 -5.43 -19.44 0.76
CA GLU A 1042 -4.16 -20.03 0.35
C GLU A 1042 -4.06 -21.50 0.78
N LEU A 1043 -3.25 -22.27 0.05
CA LEU A 1043 -2.97 -23.67 0.37
C LEU A 1043 -1.98 -23.75 1.53
N ASP A 1044 -2.47 -24.13 2.71
CA ASP A 1044 -1.65 -24.34 3.93
C ASP A 1044 -1.20 -25.81 4.04
N GLU A 1045 0.02 -26.09 3.60
CA GLU A 1045 0.60 -27.45 3.65
C GLU A 1045 0.86 -27.92 5.09
N ASP A 1046 1.18 -27.02 6.02
CA ASP A 1046 1.41 -27.38 7.43
C ASP A 1046 0.09 -27.79 8.10
N PHE A 1047 -1.03 -27.17 7.72
CA PHE A 1047 -2.37 -27.56 8.17
C PHE A 1047 -2.76 -28.93 7.61
N LEU A 1048 -2.55 -29.17 6.32
CA LEU A 1048 -2.82 -30.47 5.70
C LEU A 1048 -1.98 -31.57 6.31
N GLN A 1049 -0.69 -31.30 6.56
CA GLN A 1049 0.19 -32.24 7.25
C GLN A 1049 -0.32 -32.54 8.67
N ALA A 1050 -0.86 -31.56 9.39
CA ALA A 1050 -1.46 -31.83 10.70
C ALA A 1050 -2.68 -32.75 10.58
N LEU A 1051 -3.55 -32.55 9.60
CA LEU A 1051 -4.70 -33.43 9.37
C LEU A 1051 -4.29 -34.86 8.98
N ASP A 1052 -3.14 -35.06 8.32
CA ASP A 1052 -2.58 -36.39 8.03
C ASP A 1052 -2.29 -37.20 9.31
N TYR A 1053 -2.06 -36.54 10.46
CA TYR A 1053 -1.94 -37.18 11.77
C TYR A 1053 -3.29 -37.51 12.44
N ALA A 1054 -4.38 -37.35 11.70
CA ALA A 1054 -5.76 -37.59 12.08
C ALA A 1054 -6.32 -36.61 13.13
N MET A 1055 -7.31 -35.82 12.70
CA MET A 1055 -8.17 -35.05 13.59
C MET A 1055 -9.43 -35.87 13.93
N PRO A 1056 -9.84 -35.99 15.20
CA PRO A 1056 -11.09 -36.65 15.55
C PRO A 1056 -12.29 -35.89 14.95
N PRO A 1057 -13.45 -36.56 14.70
CA PRO A 1057 -14.68 -35.87 14.32
C PRO A 1057 -14.94 -34.72 15.29
N THR A 1058 -15.13 -33.50 14.80
CA THR A 1058 -15.13 -32.31 15.64
C THR A 1058 -16.23 -31.37 15.18
N GLY A 1059 -16.93 -30.75 16.14
CA GLY A 1059 -17.80 -29.61 15.87
C GLY A 1059 -17.04 -28.33 16.17
N GLY A 1060 -17.05 -27.37 15.25
CA GLY A 1060 -16.46 -26.05 15.47
C GLY A 1060 -17.49 -24.94 15.33
N LEU A 1061 -17.35 -23.91 16.17
CA LEU A 1061 -18.26 -22.79 16.33
C LEU A 1061 -17.49 -21.47 16.21
N GLY A 1062 -17.93 -20.58 15.33
CA GLY A 1062 -17.48 -19.19 15.25
C GLY A 1062 -18.59 -18.21 15.60
N LEU A 1063 -18.38 -17.36 16.60
CA LEU A 1063 -19.33 -16.30 17.02
C LEU A 1063 -18.70 -14.92 16.90
N GLY A 1064 -19.37 -14.02 16.17
CA GLY A 1064 -19.02 -12.61 16.09
C GLY A 1064 -19.40 -11.89 17.37
N VAL A 1065 -18.48 -11.74 18.33
CA VAL A 1065 -18.75 -11.16 19.65
C VAL A 1065 -19.25 -9.73 19.55
N ASP A 1066 -18.71 -8.95 18.61
CA ASP A 1066 -19.18 -7.59 18.36
C ASP A 1066 -20.62 -7.56 17.85
N ARG A 1067 -20.99 -8.46 16.93
CA ARG A 1067 -22.36 -8.60 16.41
C ARG A 1067 -23.31 -9.11 17.48
N LEU A 1068 -22.87 -10.01 18.36
CA LEU A 1068 -23.63 -10.42 19.54
C LEU A 1068 -23.92 -9.20 20.45
N VAL A 1069 -22.92 -8.39 20.76
CA VAL A 1069 -23.13 -7.21 21.61
C VAL A 1069 -24.07 -6.21 20.93
N MET A 1070 -23.99 -6.05 19.61
CA MET A 1070 -24.96 -5.26 18.84
C MET A 1070 -26.38 -5.81 18.98
N PHE A 1071 -26.56 -7.13 18.84
CA PHE A 1071 -27.84 -7.82 19.01
C PHE A 1071 -28.42 -7.63 20.43
N LEU A 1072 -27.59 -7.73 21.47
CA LEU A 1072 -28.02 -7.53 22.85
C LEU A 1072 -28.38 -6.07 23.15
N THR A 1073 -27.69 -5.11 22.54
CA THR A 1073 -27.84 -3.68 22.88
C THR A 1073 -28.72 -2.88 21.91
N GLY A 1074 -28.96 -3.40 20.71
CA GLY A 1074 -29.65 -2.69 19.62
C GLY A 1074 -28.82 -1.59 18.97
N LEU A 1075 -27.52 -1.54 19.22
CA LEU A 1075 -26.61 -0.48 18.76
C LEU A 1075 -25.71 -0.94 17.61
N THR A 1076 -25.12 0.01 16.90
CA THR A 1076 -24.15 -0.28 15.82
C THR A 1076 -22.80 -0.71 16.37
N ILE A 1077 -21.97 -1.38 15.55
CA ILE A 1077 -20.62 -1.83 15.98
C ILE A 1077 -19.75 -0.67 16.49
N ARG A 1078 -19.91 0.51 15.89
CA ARG A 1078 -19.17 1.73 16.27
C ARG A 1078 -19.61 2.28 17.63
N GLU A 1079 -20.83 1.99 18.05
CA GLU A 1079 -21.35 2.43 19.34
C GLU A 1079 -20.99 1.45 20.47
N THR A 1080 -20.87 0.16 20.15
CA THR A 1080 -20.54 -0.89 21.12
C THR A 1080 -19.03 -1.02 21.36
N LEU A 1081 -18.19 -0.63 20.40
CA LEU A 1081 -16.74 -0.59 20.56
C LEU A 1081 -16.28 0.67 21.30
N PRO A 1082 -15.35 0.56 22.27
CA PRO A 1082 -14.75 1.72 22.92
C PRO A 1082 -14.08 2.64 21.89
N PHE A 1083 -13.23 2.09 21.03
CA PHE A 1083 -12.47 2.84 20.03
C PHE A 1083 -12.59 2.16 18.66
N PRO A 1084 -13.65 2.45 17.89
CA PRO A 1084 -13.77 2.01 16.51
C PRO A 1084 -12.72 2.69 15.62
N LEU A 1085 -12.34 2.05 14.52
CA LEU A 1085 -11.47 2.67 13.53
C LEU A 1085 -12.17 3.88 12.91
N VAL A 1086 -11.52 5.04 12.98
CA VAL A 1086 -11.98 6.28 12.35
C VAL A 1086 -11.00 6.67 11.24
N ARG A 1087 -11.52 7.14 10.11
CA ARG A 1087 -10.68 7.76 9.09
C ARG A 1087 -9.91 8.93 9.73
N ARG A 1088 -8.61 9.07 9.45
CA ARG A 1088 -7.89 10.29 9.85
C ARG A 1088 -8.66 11.51 9.32
N ARG A 1089 -8.67 12.55 10.14
CA ARG A 1089 -9.23 13.84 9.72
C ARG A 1089 -8.35 14.41 8.64
#